data_AF-A0A1S4BFR4-F1
#
_entry.id   AF-A0A1S4BFR4-F1
#
_cell.length_a   1.000
_cell.length_b   1.000
_cell.length_c   1.000
_cell.angle_alpha   90.00
_cell.angle_beta   90.00
_cell.angle_gamma   90.00
#
_symmetry.space_group_name_H-M   'P 1'
#
loop_
_entity.id
_entity.type
_entity.pdbx_description
1 polymer ?
#
loop_
_entity_poly.entity_id
_entity_poly.type
_entity_poly.pdbx_seq_one_letter_code
_entity_poly.pdbx_strand_id
1 'polypeptide(L)'
;MSICTIFFMEERWNGCWSFISILCKLYAVDFSRRRQRKISTPRSQGSSPKGFVPRTPSGTSTQRRDQKSNGDKESQSTSSSKESEISNPKTMEAKVETSDDGTKQVGKDRKFQEEEDEFNGATKSVSLSPVRGSTQFVESGETGDDDEGAVDLNKSNRTEESDFQIGSVRREQSEGDYSENTNASSKGSHALGTPLSEILQLDTYGGYKVDELDEPQKLKENDAGDVEDERPLARELLEMTKPSDVEFTESNEIADVDSSSFLKADSVEEDEPSAVGTLETEDISLKLRLEMEANLRRQAIERLAEENLLQGIRLFCFPEVVKPDEDVEIFLNRSLSTLNNEHDLLIMGAFNDWRWRSFTTTLTETRLNGDWWSCKIHVPKEAYKIDFVFFNGKDVYDNNDNNDFSITVEGGMQILDFENFLLEEKRREQEKLAKEQAERERLAEEQRRIEAEKAALEVDRSQAKEEVAKKREVLQALMAKASKTRDITWYIEPSVFKCEEKVKLYYNKSSGPLSHAKDLWIHGGYNNWKDGLSVVEKLVKSERIDGDWWYTEVVIPDRALVLDWVFADGPPKHAIAYDNNHRQDFHAIVPKHIPEELYWVEEELQIFKALQEERRLREEAMRAKAEKAARMKAETKERTMKSFLLSQKHIVYTEPLDVQAGSSVTVYYNPANTVLNGKPEIWFRCSFNRWTHRLGPLPPQKMLPTENGTHVKATVKVPLDAHMMDFVFSEREDGGIFDNKSGMDYHIPVFGGVAKEPPMHIVHISVEMAPIAKVGGLGDVVTSLSRAVQDLNHNVDIILPKYDCLKMNQVKDFQFHKSYFWGGTEIKVWFGKVEGVSVYFLEPQNGLFWKGCVYGCNNDGERFGFFCHAALEFLLQGGFHPDIIHCHDWSSAPVAWLFKEQYTHYGLSKSRIVFTIHNLEFGADLIGKAMTYADKATTVSPTYSKEVSGNPVIAPHLYKFHGIVNGIDPDIWDPLNDKFIPISYTSENVVEGKTAAKEALQQRLGLKQADLPLVGIITRLTHQKGIHLIKHAIWRTLERNGQVVLLGSAPDPRIQNDFVNLANQLHSTYNDRARLCLTYDEPLSHLIYAGADFILVPSIFEPCGLTQLTAMRYGSIPVVRKTGGLYDTVFDVDHDKERAQQCGLEPNGFSFDGADAAGVDYALNRALSAWYDGRDWFNSLCKQVMEQDWSWNRPALDYLELYHAARKLE
;
A
#
# COMPACT_ATOMS: atom_id res chain seq x y z
N MET A 1 13.51 -38.88 -0.30
CA MET A 1 12.68 -40.08 0.03
C MET A 1 12.39 -40.07 1.52
N SER A 2 11.51 -40.95 2.00
CA SER A 2 11.24 -41.17 3.44
C SER A 2 10.68 -39.98 4.23
N ILE A 3 9.51 -39.48 3.80
CA ILE A 3 8.45 -39.12 4.76
C ILE A 3 7.23 -39.95 4.37
N CYS A 4 6.87 -40.90 5.24
CA CYS A 4 5.69 -41.75 5.15
C CYS A 4 5.34 -42.20 6.57
N THR A 5 4.08 -42.58 6.79
CA THR A 5 3.55 -43.04 8.09
C THR A 5 3.48 -41.96 9.19
N ILE A 6 2.37 -41.21 9.19
CA ILE A 6 1.39 -41.08 10.30
C ILE A 6 0.30 -40.13 9.79
N PHE A 7 -0.83 -40.70 9.37
CA PHE A 7 -2.12 -40.01 9.13
C PHE A 7 -3.19 -41.09 8.98
N PHE A 8 -3.73 -41.54 10.12
CA PHE A 8 -4.79 -42.55 10.18
C PHE A 8 -5.53 -42.46 11.53
N MET A 9 -6.53 -41.57 11.62
CA MET A 9 -7.69 -41.61 12.54
C MET A 9 -8.48 -40.29 12.46
N GLU A 10 -9.31 -40.12 11.43
CA GLU A 10 -10.37 -39.07 11.44
C GLU A 10 -11.55 -39.39 10.50
N GLU A 11 -12.14 -40.60 10.62
CA GLU A 11 -13.42 -40.96 9.96
C GLU A 11 -14.52 -41.22 11.00
N ARG A 12 -15.29 -40.19 11.42
CA ARG A 12 -16.53 -40.45 12.19
C ARG A 12 -17.65 -39.39 12.18
N TRP A 13 -17.73 -38.50 11.17
CA TRP A 13 -18.90 -37.62 10.98
C TRP A 13 -19.52 -37.74 9.58
N ASN A 14 -20.33 -38.78 9.39
CA ASN A 14 -21.18 -38.92 8.21
C ASN A 14 -22.53 -39.56 8.60
N GLY A 15 -23.53 -38.73 8.90
CA GLY A 15 -24.75 -39.17 9.60
C GLY A 15 -26.05 -38.47 9.24
N CYS A 16 -26.11 -37.67 8.17
CA CYS A 16 -27.38 -37.03 7.75
C CYS A 16 -27.48 -36.77 6.22
N TRP A 17 -27.08 -37.75 5.40
CA TRP A 17 -27.33 -37.76 3.95
C TRP A 17 -28.03 -39.05 3.52
N SER A 18 -29.35 -39.13 3.76
CA SER A 18 -30.18 -40.29 3.40
C SER A 18 -31.53 -39.90 2.78
N PHE A 19 -31.53 -38.90 1.89
CA PHE A 19 -32.64 -38.65 0.95
C PHE A 19 -32.12 -37.92 -0.31
N ILE A 20 -31.62 -38.69 -1.28
CA ILE A 20 -31.59 -38.46 -2.75
C ILE A 20 -30.70 -39.57 -3.35
N SER A 21 -31.30 -40.72 -3.66
CA SER A 21 -30.67 -41.79 -4.48
C SER A 21 -31.71 -42.63 -5.24
N ILE A 22 -32.83 -41.99 -5.61
CA ILE A 22 -33.87 -42.58 -6.48
C ILE A 22 -34.32 -41.50 -7.48
N LEU A 23 -33.53 -41.29 -8.55
CA LEU A 23 -33.96 -40.77 -9.88
C LEU A 23 -32.75 -40.47 -10.81
N CYS A 24 -31.94 -41.47 -11.13
CA CYS A 24 -30.92 -41.38 -12.21
C CYS A 24 -30.83 -42.63 -13.10
N LYS A 25 -31.97 -43.32 -13.28
CA LYS A 25 -32.15 -44.39 -14.28
C LYS A 25 -33.54 -44.33 -14.90
N LEU A 26 -33.78 -43.38 -15.79
CA LEU A 26 -34.80 -43.41 -16.86
C LEU A 26 -34.60 -42.23 -17.81
N TYR A 27 -34.99 -42.40 -19.09
CA TYR A 27 -35.00 -41.40 -20.16
C TYR A 27 -33.67 -40.76 -20.59
N ALA A 28 -32.89 -41.57 -21.31
CA ALA A 28 -32.36 -41.14 -22.60
C ALA A 28 -33.12 -41.90 -23.73
N VAL A 29 -33.00 -41.42 -24.98
CA VAL A 29 -33.59 -41.92 -26.25
C VAL A 29 -34.92 -41.26 -26.69
N ASP A 30 -34.83 -40.64 -27.88
CA ASP A 30 -35.85 -40.24 -28.86
C ASP A 30 -37.19 -39.62 -28.45
N PHE A 31 -37.47 -38.43 -28.98
CA PHE A 31 -38.22 -38.38 -30.26
C PHE A 31 -38.01 -37.07 -31.04
N SER A 32 -37.80 -37.17 -32.35
CA SER A 32 -37.82 -36.02 -33.27
C SER A 32 -38.64 -36.34 -34.53
N ARG A 33 -39.82 -35.70 -34.69
CA ARG A 33 -40.44 -35.28 -35.98
C ARG A 33 -41.93 -34.86 -35.90
N ARG A 34 -42.25 -33.78 -36.67
CA ARG A 34 -43.48 -33.51 -37.46
C ARG A 34 -44.80 -32.95 -36.82
N ARG A 35 -45.10 -31.71 -37.28
CA ARG A 35 -46.33 -31.24 -37.99
C ARG A 35 -47.62 -30.82 -37.22
N GLN A 36 -47.83 -29.48 -37.23
CA GLN A 36 -48.94 -28.74 -37.88
C GLN A 36 -50.43 -28.87 -37.45
N ARG A 37 -51.07 -27.68 -37.33
CA ARG A 37 -52.53 -27.35 -37.46
C ARG A 37 -53.41 -27.73 -36.24
N LYS A 38 -54.51 -27.03 -35.88
CA LYS A 38 -55.23 -25.84 -36.46
C LYS A 38 -56.26 -25.26 -35.43
N ILE A 39 -56.67 -23.98 -35.59
CA ILE A 39 -58.02 -23.42 -35.21
C ILE A 39 -58.29 -23.29 -33.67
N SER A 40 -58.95 -22.27 -33.10
CA SER A 40 -59.61 -21.02 -33.60
C SER A 40 -59.65 -19.90 -32.55
N THR A 41 -59.67 -18.64 -33.02
CA THR A 41 -60.26 -17.48 -32.30
C THR A 41 -61.68 -17.19 -32.81
N PRO A 42 -62.51 -16.48 -32.03
CA PRO A 42 -62.83 -15.05 -32.30
C PRO A 42 -62.75 -14.19 -31.00
N ARG A 43 -62.74 -12.84 -30.93
CA ARG A 43 -62.85 -11.63 -31.80
C ARG A 43 -62.46 -10.41 -30.90
N SER A 44 -62.40 -9.11 -31.24
CA SER A 44 -62.03 -8.25 -32.40
C SER A 44 -62.39 -6.79 -32.02
N GLN A 45 -61.77 -5.69 -32.47
CA GLN A 45 -60.79 -5.46 -33.54
C GLN A 45 -59.39 -5.12 -32.94
N GLY A 46 -58.59 -4.07 -33.22
CA GLY A 46 -58.64 -2.89 -34.11
C GLY A 46 -59.10 -1.57 -33.43
N SER A 47 -58.51 -0.39 -33.70
CA SER A 47 -57.41 -0.06 -34.63
C SER A 47 -56.66 1.25 -34.29
N SER A 48 -55.33 1.27 -34.50
CA SER A 48 -54.48 2.47 -34.71
C SER A 48 -54.76 3.11 -36.10
N PRO A 49 -54.15 4.23 -36.60
CA PRO A 49 -52.75 4.69 -36.39
C PRO A 49 -52.43 6.22 -36.49
N LYS A 50 -51.11 6.57 -36.38
CA LYS A 50 -50.46 7.87 -36.74
C LYS A 50 -50.84 9.09 -35.86
N GLY A 51 -49.97 10.09 -35.62
CA GLY A 51 -48.55 10.26 -35.93
C GLY A 51 -48.06 11.71 -35.69
N PHE A 52 -46.75 11.95 -35.87
CA PHE A 52 -46.03 13.25 -35.89
C PHE A 52 -45.77 14.05 -34.59
N VAL A 53 -44.56 14.62 -34.59
CA VAL A 53 -43.86 15.55 -33.66
C VAL A 53 -44.12 16.98 -34.21
N PRO A 54 -44.28 18.09 -33.42
CA PRO A 54 -43.22 18.63 -32.53
C PRO A 54 -43.57 19.51 -31.30
N ARG A 55 -42.55 19.67 -30.42
CA ARG A 55 -42.10 20.87 -29.65
C ARG A 55 -43.11 21.86 -28.99
N THR A 56 -42.99 21.98 -27.65
CA THR A 56 -42.62 23.17 -26.81
C THR A 56 -42.81 24.62 -27.35
N PRO A 57 -42.96 25.68 -26.50
CA PRO A 57 -42.74 25.77 -25.04
C PRO A 57 -43.80 26.60 -24.23
N SER A 58 -43.52 26.84 -22.93
CA SER A 58 -44.09 27.91 -22.04
C SER A 58 -45.58 27.82 -21.66
N GLY A 59 -46.03 28.37 -20.52
CA GLY A 59 -45.28 28.99 -19.41
C GLY A 59 -46.18 29.40 -18.23
N THR A 60 -45.58 29.55 -17.05
CA THR A 60 -46.01 30.33 -15.86
C THR A 60 -47.48 30.83 -15.75
N SER A 61 -48.20 30.46 -14.67
CA SER A 61 -48.46 31.37 -13.52
C SER A 61 -49.79 31.12 -12.75
N THR A 62 -49.71 31.26 -11.42
CA THR A 62 -50.72 31.77 -10.45
C THR A 62 -52.08 31.09 -10.17
N GLN A 63 -52.28 30.86 -8.85
CA GLN A 63 -53.45 31.20 -8.01
C GLN A 63 -54.68 30.26 -7.86
N ARG A 64 -54.74 29.68 -6.65
CA ARG A 64 -55.78 29.86 -5.59
C ARG A 64 -57.28 29.61 -5.88
N ARG A 65 -57.78 28.64 -5.11
CA ARG A 65 -58.89 28.71 -4.11
C ARG A 65 -60.35 28.35 -4.47
N ASP A 66 -60.89 27.53 -3.57
CA ASP A 66 -62.27 27.49 -3.02
C ASP A 66 -63.41 27.04 -3.98
N GLN A 67 -64.54 26.46 -3.52
CA GLN A 67 -65.13 26.38 -2.17
C GLN A 67 -66.17 25.23 -2.03
N LYS A 68 -66.73 25.04 -0.80
CA LYS A 68 -67.94 24.26 -0.38
C LYS A 68 -67.74 22.77 0.03
N SER A 69 -68.47 22.21 1.00
CA SER A 69 -69.36 22.77 2.07
C SER A 69 -69.86 21.71 3.08
N ASN A 70 -70.17 22.13 4.34
CA ASN A 70 -70.90 21.41 5.43
C ASN A 70 -70.12 20.24 6.10
N GLY A 71 -70.22 19.92 7.40
CA GLY A 71 -70.97 20.45 8.58
C GLY A 71 -71.15 19.30 9.62
N ASP A 72 -71.45 19.45 10.93
CA ASP A 72 -71.62 20.60 11.86
C ASP A 72 -71.66 20.07 13.34
N LYS A 73 -71.59 20.95 14.37
CA LYS A 73 -71.80 20.73 15.85
C LYS A 73 -70.78 19.89 16.64
N GLU A 74 -70.50 20.09 17.94
CA GLU A 74 -70.60 21.16 18.97
C GLU A 74 -69.65 20.71 20.13
N SER A 75 -69.01 21.51 21.02
CA SER A 75 -69.42 22.70 21.77
C SER A 75 -68.24 23.39 22.52
N GLN A 76 -68.29 24.72 22.72
CA GLN A 76 -67.77 25.53 23.87
C GLN A 76 -66.26 25.48 24.28
N SER A 77 -65.59 26.56 24.71
CA SER A 77 -65.94 28.00 24.78
C SER A 77 -64.74 28.92 25.09
N THR A 78 -64.70 30.12 24.47
CA THR A 78 -64.09 31.41 24.95
C THR A 78 -62.56 31.51 25.21
N SER A 79 -61.87 32.65 25.04
CA SER A 79 -62.26 34.05 24.73
C SER A 79 -61.13 34.89 24.09
N SER A 80 -61.48 35.84 23.21
CA SER A 80 -60.97 37.24 23.03
C SER A 80 -59.46 37.59 23.10
N SER A 81 -58.94 38.64 22.46
CA SER A 81 -59.37 39.57 21.39
C SER A 81 -58.15 40.41 20.96
N LYS A 82 -58.28 41.28 19.95
CA LYS A 82 -57.19 42.11 19.41
C LYS A 82 -57.01 43.48 20.10
N GLU A 83 -56.00 44.18 19.57
CA GLU A 83 -55.96 45.62 19.21
C GLU A 83 -55.25 46.60 20.16
N SER A 84 -54.78 47.69 19.55
CA SER A 84 -53.71 48.60 19.98
C SER A 84 -54.22 49.82 20.75
N GLU A 85 -53.33 50.54 21.47
CA GLU A 85 -52.96 51.94 21.14
C GLU A 85 -52.04 52.65 22.17
N ILE A 86 -51.62 53.87 21.80
CA ILE A 86 -51.14 55.00 22.63
C ILE A 86 -49.68 55.03 23.10
N SER A 87 -49.03 56.15 22.74
CA SER A 87 -47.70 56.64 23.16
C SER A 87 -47.82 57.72 24.24
N ASN A 88 -46.72 58.02 24.96
CA ASN A 88 -46.17 59.39 25.03
C ASN A 88 -44.81 59.50 25.78
N PRO A 89 -44.08 60.64 25.69
CA PRO A 89 -42.61 60.65 25.86
C PRO A 89 -42.05 61.72 26.85
N LYS A 90 -40.71 61.71 27.07
CA LYS A 90 -39.81 62.86 27.43
C LYS A 90 -40.09 63.65 28.75
N THR A 91 -39.15 64.19 29.54
CA THR A 91 -37.66 64.32 29.47
C THR A 91 -37.07 64.71 30.85
N MET A 92 -35.82 64.30 31.13
CA MET A 92 -34.74 65.04 31.85
C MET A 92 -34.81 65.46 33.36
N GLU A 93 -33.59 65.66 33.90
CA GLU A 93 -33.14 66.53 35.02
C GLU A 93 -33.35 66.16 36.52
N ALA A 94 -32.42 65.31 37.02
CA ALA A 94 -31.37 65.63 38.01
C ALA A 94 -31.62 66.24 39.43
N LYS A 95 -31.04 65.53 40.45
CA LYS A 95 -30.43 66.04 41.73
C LYS A 95 -31.39 66.54 42.85
N VAL A 96 -31.07 66.54 44.16
CA VAL A 96 -29.86 66.16 44.96
C VAL A 96 -30.24 65.78 46.43
N GLU A 97 -29.24 65.57 47.32
CA GLU A 97 -29.34 65.51 48.82
C GLU A 97 -29.92 64.20 49.41
N THR A 98 -29.42 63.60 50.51
CA THR A 98 -28.23 63.77 51.40
C THR A 98 -27.99 62.40 52.14
N SER A 99 -27.01 62.13 53.02
CA SER A 99 -25.94 62.90 53.68
C SER A 99 -24.65 62.06 53.96
N ASP A 100 -24.06 62.23 55.15
CA ASP A 100 -22.62 62.46 55.40
C ASP A 100 -22.20 61.91 56.81
N ASP A 101 -20.95 61.94 57.31
CA ASP A 101 -19.64 62.49 56.92
C ASP A 101 -18.53 61.57 57.50
N GLY A 102 -17.25 61.78 57.15
CA GLY A 102 -16.19 61.58 58.16
C GLY A 102 -14.78 61.22 57.68
N THR A 103 -13.89 62.22 57.68
CA THR A 103 -12.46 62.14 58.11
C THR A 103 -11.31 62.02 57.08
N LYS A 104 -10.72 63.19 56.75
CA LYS A 104 -9.27 63.56 56.67
C LYS A 104 -8.27 62.85 55.71
N GLN A 105 -7.25 63.65 55.37
CA GLN A 105 -5.97 63.30 54.72
C GLN A 105 -5.03 62.51 55.65
N VAL A 106 -4.01 61.80 55.09
CA VAL A 106 -2.56 62.04 55.29
C VAL A 106 -1.68 60.90 54.72
N GLY A 107 -0.68 61.25 53.89
CA GLY A 107 0.58 60.48 53.70
C GLY A 107 0.53 59.14 52.93
N LYS A 108 1.67 58.47 52.68
CA LYS A 108 3.06 58.98 52.62
C LYS A 108 4.01 58.02 51.88
N ASP A 109 5.15 58.57 51.45
CA ASP A 109 6.34 57.94 50.85
C ASP A 109 6.83 56.61 51.48
N ARG A 110 7.56 55.83 50.65
CA ARG A 110 8.70 54.88 50.94
C ARG A 110 8.45 53.40 50.64
N LYS A 111 9.44 52.63 50.17
CA LYS A 111 10.68 52.93 49.37
C LYS A 111 11.33 51.59 48.97
N PHE A 112 12.36 51.65 48.12
CA PHE A 112 13.30 50.58 47.74
C PHE A 112 12.71 49.54 46.73
N GLN A 113 13.45 49.10 45.71
CA GLN A 113 14.82 49.47 45.31
C GLN A 113 15.00 49.52 43.79
N GLU A 114 15.84 50.45 43.35
CA GLU A 114 16.38 50.55 41.99
C GLU A 114 17.75 49.88 41.90
N GLU A 115 18.06 49.33 40.73
CA GLU A 115 19.37 49.29 40.06
C GLU A 115 18.98 49.02 38.58
N GLU A 116 18.89 50.03 37.70
CA GLU A 116 19.98 50.83 37.13
C GLU A 116 21.15 49.97 36.62
N ASP A 117 21.30 49.92 35.30
CA ASP A 117 22.50 50.50 34.70
C ASP A 117 22.19 51.07 33.31
N GLU A 118 22.72 52.26 33.00
CA GLU A 118 22.76 52.77 31.63
C GLU A 118 23.90 52.09 30.86
N PHE A 119 23.88 52.10 29.53
CA PHE A 119 25.06 52.64 28.85
C PHE A 119 24.79 53.35 27.53
N ASN A 120 25.57 54.40 27.29
CA ASN A 120 25.46 55.31 26.15
C ASN A 120 26.06 54.73 24.85
N GLY A 121 25.51 55.12 23.68
CA GLY A 121 25.83 54.49 22.39
C GLY A 121 25.86 55.39 21.14
N ALA A 122 26.15 56.68 21.28
CA ALA A 122 26.57 57.64 20.22
C ALA A 122 26.03 57.42 18.77
N THR A 123 24.91 58.04 18.37
CA THR A 123 24.86 59.34 17.66
C THR A 123 25.68 59.52 16.37
N LYS A 124 25.06 60.23 15.40
CA LYS A 124 25.61 60.97 14.23
C LYS A 124 25.67 60.22 12.88
N SER A 125 25.48 60.90 11.73
CA SER A 125 24.77 62.18 11.44
C SER A 125 24.78 62.48 9.93
N VAL A 126 23.66 62.99 9.37
CA VAL A 126 23.63 64.03 8.29
C VAL A 126 24.20 63.56 6.90
N SER A 127 23.68 63.91 5.72
CA SER A 127 23.00 65.14 5.27
C SER A 127 22.05 64.92 4.07
N LEU A 128 21.03 65.78 4.00
CA LEU A 128 20.60 66.54 2.81
C LEU A 128 20.37 65.81 1.45
N SER A 129 19.08 65.58 1.23
CA SER A 129 18.27 65.88 0.03
C SER A 129 18.59 67.20 -0.72
N PRO A 130 17.84 67.63 -1.78
CA PRO A 130 16.81 66.96 -2.61
C PRO A 130 17.20 66.93 -4.12
N VAL A 131 16.33 66.73 -5.12
CA VAL A 131 15.43 67.75 -5.73
C VAL A 131 14.33 67.10 -6.61
N ARG A 132 13.08 67.54 -6.38
CA ARG A 132 11.89 67.72 -7.27
C ARG A 132 11.83 67.07 -8.67
N GLY A 133 10.61 66.69 -9.07
CA GLY A 133 10.16 66.91 -10.46
C GLY A 133 8.88 66.21 -10.93
N SER A 134 7.69 66.76 -10.64
CA SER A 134 6.49 66.52 -11.49
C SER A 134 6.69 67.22 -12.86
N THR A 135 5.97 66.95 -13.95
CA THR A 135 4.50 66.76 -14.07
C THR A 135 4.14 66.07 -15.42
N GLN A 136 2.85 65.76 -15.63
CA GLN A 136 2.27 65.11 -16.81
C GLN A 136 2.20 65.99 -18.09
N PHE A 137 1.86 65.34 -19.23
CA PHE A 137 1.00 65.77 -20.37
C PHE A 137 1.56 65.72 -21.83
N VAL A 138 0.97 64.78 -22.60
CA VAL A 138 0.51 64.89 -24.01
C VAL A 138 1.50 64.76 -25.19
N GLU A 139 0.89 64.42 -26.34
CA GLU A 139 1.43 63.77 -27.54
C GLU A 139 1.66 64.73 -28.73
N SER A 140 1.86 64.15 -29.93
CA SER A 140 1.98 64.73 -31.29
C SER A 140 3.33 65.38 -31.67
N GLY A 141 3.83 65.23 -32.91
CA GLY A 141 3.30 64.42 -34.02
C GLY A 141 4.04 64.65 -35.36
N GLU A 142 3.53 64.04 -36.44
CA GLU A 142 3.86 64.27 -37.87
C GLU A 142 5.24 63.77 -38.37
N THR A 143 5.42 63.28 -39.62
CA THR A 143 4.53 62.97 -40.78
C THR A 143 5.19 61.84 -41.64
N GLY A 144 4.52 61.12 -42.55
CA GLY A 144 3.14 61.21 -43.07
C GLY A 144 2.83 60.14 -44.15
N ASP A 145 1.85 60.44 -45.02
CA ASP A 145 1.53 59.83 -46.33
C ASP A 145 0.74 58.48 -46.37
N ASP A 146 -0.56 58.53 -46.02
CA ASP A 146 -1.75 58.43 -46.94
C ASP A 146 -1.71 57.42 -48.15
N ASP A 147 -2.76 56.67 -48.56
CA ASP A 147 -4.21 56.62 -48.22
C ASP A 147 -4.92 55.31 -48.72
N GLU A 148 -6.23 55.20 -48.45
CA GLU A 148 -7.34 54.42 -49.07
C GLU A 148 -7.40 52.87 -49.06
N GLY A 149 -8.58 52.37 -48.65
CA GLY A 149 -9.44 51.61 -49.58
C GLY A 149 -9.63 50.10 -49.34
N ALA A 150 -10.75 49.69 -48.74
CA ALA A 150 -11.18 48.28 -48.63
C ALA A 150 -12.45 47.98 -49.47
N VAL A 151 -12.68 46.71 -49.85
CA VAL A 151 -14.00 46.05 -50.07
C VAL A 151 -13.81 44.54 -50.38
N ASP A 152 -14.90 43.77 -50.44
CA ASP A 152 -15.01 42.33 -50.14
C ASP A 152 -15.59 41.44 -51.31
N LEU A 153 -15.61 40.12 -51.11
CA LEU A 153 -16.43 39.05 -51.72
C LEU A 153 -15.99 38.26 -53.00
N ASN A 154 -15.62 36.99 -52.75
CA ASN A 154 -16.04 35.73 -53.42
C ASN A 154 -15.76 35.39 -54.92
N LYS A 155 -15.04 34.26 -55.12
CA LYS A 155 -15.25 33.15 -56.11
C LYS A 155 -15.44 33.51 -57.61
N SER A 156 -14.60 33.04 -58.54
CA SER A 156 -14.52 31.60 -58.91
C SER A 156 -13.56 31.29 -60.09
N ASN A 157 -13.02 30.07 -60.12
CA ASN A 157 -12.63 29.19 -61.26
C ASN A 157 -11.92 29.70 -62.56
N ARG A 158 -10.90 28.91 -62.97
CA ARG A 158 -10.35 28.70 -64.35
C ARG A 158 -9.48 29.84 -64.96
N THR A 159 -8.48 29.61 -65.84
CA THR A 159 -7.83 28.35 -66.35
C THR A 159 -6.40 28.62 -66.86
N GLU A 160 -5.56 27.58 -66.83
CA GLU A 160 -4.55 27.11 -67.84
C GLU A 160 -3.84 28.09 -68.81
N GLU A 161 -2.50 28.01 -68.84
CA GLU A 161 -1.62 27.75 -70.01
C GLU A 161 -0.16 27.55 -69.49
N SER A 162 0.80 26.87 -70.14
CA SER A 162 0.87 26.18 -71.44
C SER A 162 1.83 24.94 -71.41
N ASP A 163 1.95 24.25 -72.56
CA ASP A 163 3.00 23.29 -72.97
C ASP A 163 3.09 21.90 -72.26
N PHE A 164 2.79 20.77 -72.93
CA PHE A 164 2.28 20.58 -74.31
C PHE A 164 1.49 19.25 -74.49
N GLN A 165 1.99 18.31 -75.30
CA GLN A 165 1.35 17.06 -75.80
C GLN A 165 2.46 16.13 -76.36
N ILE A 166 2.28 14.88 -76.81
CA ILE A 166 1.16 14.01 -77.27
C ILE A 166 1.33 12.64 -76.53
N GLY A 167 0.38 11.72 -76.27
CA GLY A 167 -1.02 11.42 -76.67
C GLY A 167 -1.22 9.91 -76.32
N SER A 168 -1.77 8.98 -77.11
CA SER A 168 -2.83 8.91 -78.14
C SER A 168 -2.98 7.41 -78.53
N VAL A 169 -4.13 6.74 -78.64
CA VAL A 169 -5.55 7.06 -78.35
C VAL A 169 -6.34 5.75 -78.08
N ARG A 170 -7.68 5.78 -78.06
CA ARG A 170 -8.65 4.67 -77.88
C ARG A 170 -8.62 3.63 -79.05
N ARG A 171 -9.22 2.42 -79.00
CA ARG A 171 -10.64 2.09 -78.70
C ARG A 171 -10.90 0.58 -78.40
N GLU A 172 -12.16 0.13 -78.55
CA GLU A 172 -12.78 -1.04 -77.90
C GLU A 172 -12.77 -2.36 -78.70
N GLN A 173 -12.87 -3.49 -77.97
CA GLN A 173 -13.38 -4.84 -78.32
C GLN A 173 -13.26 -5.42 -79.75
N SER A 174 -12.61 -6.58 -79.86
CA SER A 174 -13.16 -7.78 -80.53
C SER A 174 -12.40 -9.05 -80.08
N GLU A 175 -12.87 -10.22 -80.52
CA GLU A 175 -12.26 -11.54 -80.25
C GLU A 175 -10.90 -11.70 -80.97
N GLY A 176 -10.02 -12.56 -80.46
CA GLY A 176 -8.70 -12.83 -81.03
C GLY A 176 -8.53 -14.28 -81.46
N ASP A 177 -7.43 -14.61 -82.17
CA ASP A 177 -7.05 -16.00 -82.46
C ASP A 177 -5.56 -16.17 -82.83
N TYR A 178 -5.09 -17.43 -82.82
CA TYR A 178 -3.88 -18.02 -83.41
C TYR A 178 -2.48 -17.34 -83.37
N SER A 179 -1.54 -18.09 -82.76
CA SER A 179 -0.16 -18.39 -83.24
C SER A 179 0.92 -17.29 -83.36
N GLU A 180 2.22 -17.59 -83.46
CA GLU A 180 3.15 -18.59 -82.87
C GLU A 180 4.57 -18.24 -83.40
N ASN A 181 5.66 -18.69 -82.73
CA ASN A 181 7.04 -18.79 -83.27
C ASN A 181 7.77 -17.47 -83.64
N THR A 182 9.11 -17.33 -83.56
CA THR A 182 10.29 -18.13 -83.09
C THR A 182 11.43 -17.10 -82.84
N ASN A 183 12.61 -17.33 -82.23
CA ASN A 183 13.41 -18.45 -81.68
C ASN A 183 14.45 -17.78 -80.71
N ALA A 184 15.52 -18.38 -80.19
CA ALA A 184 15.76 -19.59 -79.37
C ALA A 184 17.30 -19.74 -79.27
N SER A 185 17.95 -20.23 -78.20
CA SER A 185 17.57 -20.75 -76.86
C SER A 185 18.79 -20.47 -75.92
N SER A 186 19.05 -21.01 -74.73
CA SER A 186 18.60 -22.16 -73.91
C SER A 186 19.08 -21.92 -72.44
N LYS A 187 18.87 -22.74 -71.38
CA LYS A 187 18.23 -24.06 -71.15
C LYS A 187 17.98 -24.16 -69.61
N GLY A 188 17.00 -24.89 -69.08
CA GLY A 188 15.88 -25.60 -69.72
C GLY A 188 14.57 -25.45 -68.93
N SER A 189 13.94 -26.44 -68.26
CA SER A 189 14.34 -27.68 -67.57
C SER A 189 15.02 -27.50 -66.21
N HIS A 190 14.63 -28.14 -65.09
CA HIS A 190 13.45 -28.97 -64.73
C HIS A 190 13.47 -29.19 -63.19
N ALA A 191 12.40 -29.52 -62.45
CA ALA A 191 10.94 -29.56 -62.73
C ALA A 191 10.12 -29.36 -61.41
N LEU A 192 9.31 -30.34 -60.98
CA LEU A 192 8.40 -30.32 -59.82
C LEU A 192 8.21 -31.76 -59.27
N GLY A 193 7.93 -31.94 -57.97
CA GLY A 193 7.60 -33.25 -57.39
C GLY A 193 7.39 -33.27 -55.86
N THR A 194 6.52 -34.17 -55.38
CA THR A 194 6.16 -34.47 -53.98
C THR A 194 6.13 -36.01 -53.81
N PRO A 195 5.92 -36.61 -52.60
CA PRO A 195 6.33 -36.28 -51.22
C PRO A 195 7.07 -37.49 -50.54
N LEU A 196 6.99 -37.61 -49.19
CA LEU A 196 7.13 -38.82 -48.33
C LEU A 196 8.51 -39.33 -47.80
N SER A 197 8.48 -39.61 -46.47
CA SER A 197 9.00 -40.79 -45.71
C SER A 197 10.50 -41.18 -45.59
N GLU A 198 10.97 -41.21 -44.33
CA GLU A 198 11.49 -42.39 -43.56
C GLU A 198 12.97 -42.90 -43.57
N ILE A 199 13.49 -43.06 -42.32
CA ILE A 199 14.22 -44.22 -41.72
C ILE A 199 15.75 -44.41 -41.93
N LEU A 200 16.37 -45.06 -40.91
CA LEU A 200 17.78 -45.45 -40.65
C LEU A 200 18.65 -44.40 -39.92
N GLN A 201 19.12 -44.54 -38.65
CA GLN A 201 19.30 -45.63 -37.65
C GLN A 201 20.68 -46.37 -37.67
N LEU A 202 21.09 -46.88 -36.49
CA LEU A 202 22.28 -47.72 -36.16
C LEU A 202 23.59 -46.92 -35.84
N ASP A 203 24.45 -47.29 -34.87
CA ASP A 203 24.36 -48.41 -33.90
C ASP A 203 25.14 -48.29 -32.56
N THR A 204 24.82 -49.24 -31.66
CA THR A 204 25.33 -49.65 -30.31
C THR A 204 26.77 -49.36 -29.82
N TYR A 205 26.94 -49.22 -28.48
CA TYR A 205 27.56 -50.18 -27.50
C TYR A 205 27.64 -49.47 -26.09
N GLY A 206 27.08 -49.95 -24.96
CA GLY A 206 27.54 -51.03 -24.05
C GLY A 206 28.54 -50.51 -22.98
N GLY A 207 28.49 -50.77 -21.65
CA GLY A 207 27.61 -51.53 -20.74
C GLY A 207 28.25 -51.67 -19.32
N TYR A 208 27.53 -52.22 -18.32
CA TYR A 208 27.93 -52.47 -16.89
C TYR A 208 28.09 -51.21 -15.99
N LYS A 209 27.46 -51.00 -14.81
CA LYS A 209 26.88 -51.77 -13.67
C LYS A 209 27.83 -51.89 -12.44
N VAL A 210 27.24 -51.76 -11.23
CA VAL A 210 27.71 -52.17 -9.85
C VAL A 210 28.04 -51.01 -8.89
N ASP A 211 27.03 -50.64 -8.09
CA ASP A 211 26.92 -50.78 -6.61
C ASP A 211 28.08 -50.34 -5.65
N GLU A 212 27.75 -49.33 -4.81
CA GLU A 212 27.85 -49.26 -3.33
C GLU A 212 29.19 -49.17 -2.52
N LEU A 213 29.03 -48.56 -1.32
CA LEU A 213 29.84 -48.61 -0.07
C LEU A 213 31.03 -47.63 0.23
N ASP A 214 30.79 -46.87 1.31
CA ASP A 214 31.66 -46.50 2.45
C ASP A 214 32.79 -45.43 2.42
N GLU A 215 32.92 -44.77 3.58
CA GLU A 215 33.98 -43.82 3.97
C GLU A 215 35.35 -44.52 4.21
N PRO A 216 36.44 -43.75 4.45
CA PRO A 216 36.83 -43.59 5.85
C PRO A 216 37.40 -42.22 6.25
N GLN A 217 37.46 -41.99 7.58
CA GLN A 217 38.02 -40.80 8.23
C GLN A 217 39.53 -40.93 8.59
N LYS A 218 40.08 -39.82 9.14
CA LYS A 218 41.15 -39.69 10.16
C LYS A 218 42.64 -39.56 9.75
N LEU A 219 43.08 -38.29 9.77
CA LEU A 219 43.98 -37.66 10.79
C LEU A 219 45.45 -38.12 10.98
N LYS A 220 46.27 -37.14 11.47
CA LYS A 220 47.60 -37.22 12.12
C LYS A 220 48.83 -37.48 11.20
N GLU A 221 50.04 -36.93 11.41
CA GLU A 221 50.54 -35.86 12.33
C GLU A 221 51.99 -35.40 11.97
N ASN A 222 52.44 -34.28 12.59
CA ASN A 222 53.85 -33.92 12.96
C ASN A 222 54.90 -33.56 11.88
N ASP A 223 55.99 -32.80 12.17
CA ASP A 223 56.29 -31.70 13.15
C ASP A 223 57.71 -31.08 12.86
N ALA A 224 58.11 -30.04 13.61
CA ALA A 224 59.42 -29.33 13.70
C ALA A 224 59.76 -28.30 12.58
N GLY A 225 60.51 -27.21 12.84
CA GLY A 225 61.09 -26.70 14.10
C GLY A 225 61.86 -25.36 13.95
N ASP A 226 62.38 -24.82 15.07
CA ASP A 226 63.22 -23.60 15.28
C ASP A 226 62.54 -22.20 15.07
N VAL A 227 62.52 -21.15 15.94
CA VAL A 227 63.25 -20.63 17.16
C VAL A 227 64.27 -19.50 16.84
N GLU A 228 64.35 -18.29 17.47
CA GLU A 228 63.60 -17.44 18.47
C GLU A 228 64.18 -15.97 18.38
N ASP A 229 63.72 -14.83 18.97
CA ASP A 229 62.46 -14.32 19.61
C ASP A 229 62.36 -12.77 19.41
N GLU A 230 63.38 -11.98 19.82
CA GLU A 230 63.44 -10.50 19.91
C GLU A 230 62.10 -9.77 20.28
N ARG A 231 61.73 -9.87 21.57
CA ARG A 231 60.95 -8.87 22.33
C ARG A 231 61.84 -7.77 22.93
N PRO A 232 61.35 -6.60 23.43
CA PRO A 232 60.11 -6.32 24.21
C PRO A 232 59.18 -5.27 23.53
N LEU A 233 58.14 -4.65 24.10
CA LEU A 233 57.62 -4.40 25.46
C LEU A 233 56.14 -4.85 25.60
N ALA A 234 55.67 -5.40 26.72
CA ALA A 234 55.34 -4.81 28.05
C ALA A 234 53.95 -4.12 28.13
N ARG A 235 52.96 -4.87 28.63
CA ARG A 235 51.75 -4.36 29.31
C ARG A 235 52.01 -4.46 30.82
N GLU A 236 51.64 -3.42 31.57
CA GLU A 236 51.44 -3.48 33.02
C GLU A 236 49.96 -3.15 33.29
N LEU A 237 49.17 -3.93 34.05
CA LEU A 237 49.29 -4.31 35.48
C LEU A 237 49.08 -3.11 36.42
N LEU A 238 48.53 -3.24 37.64
CA LEU A 238 47.49 -4.09 38.26
C LEU A 238 47.21 -3.42 39.65
N GLU A 239 46.40 -4.02 40.52
CA GLU A 239 46.32 -3.69 41.97
C GLU A 239 45.72 -2.29 42.33
N MET A 240 45.29 -2.00 43.57
CA MET A 240 44.39 -2.70 44.51
C MET A 240 44.01 -1.71 45.66
N THR A 241 43.13 -2.13 46.59
CA THR A 241 42.81 -1.51 47.91
C THR A 241 41.82 -0.33 48.01
N LYS A 242 41.18 -0.22 49.19
CA LYS A 242 40.27 0.85 49.68
C LYS A 242 41.07 1.79 50.62
N PRO A 243 40.70 3.07 50.82
CA PRO A 243 39.60 3.52 51.70
C PRO A 243 38.57 4.41 50.94
N SER A 244 37.32 4.68 51.33
CA SER A 244 36.64 5.01 52.61
C SER A 244 36.62 6.50 53.00
N ASP A 245 35.45 6.96 53.46
CA ASP A 245 35.18 8.18 54.25
C ASP A 245 35.31 9.54 53.48
N VAL A 246 34.57 10.63 53.77
CA VAL A 246 33.43 10.91 54.69
C VAL A 246 32.69 12.16 54.15
N GLU A 247 31.39 12.47 54.36
CA GLU A 247 30.51 12.11 55.49
C GLU A 247 29.00 11.89 55.19
N PHE A 248 28.31 12.87 54.58
CA PHE A 248 26.90 13.19 54.89
C PHE A 248 26.02 13.48 53.66
N THR A 249 24.67 13.48 53.69
CA THR A 249 23.56 13.18 54.67
C THR A 249 22.35 12.67 53.82
N GLU A 250 21.21 12.09 54.27
CA GLU A 250 20.66 11.34 55.41
C GLU A 250 19.22 10.90 54.99
N SER A 251 18.49 9.95 55.59
CA SER A 251 18.79 8.75 56.40
C SER A 251 17.49 7.91 56.53
N ASN A 252 17.57 6.57 56.60
CA ASN A 252 16.60 5.73 57.32
C ASN A 252 17.07 4.27 57.47
N GLU A 253 16.62 3.62 58.54
CA GLU A 253 17.06 2.29 58.98
C GLU A 253 16.03 1.17 58.73
N ILE A 254 16.41 -0.07 59.05
CA ILE A 254 15.54 -1.24 59.12
C ILE A 254 14.70 -1.19 60.41
N ALA A 255 13.41 -1.54 60.34
CA ALA A 255 12.63 -1.90 61.52
C ALA A 255 11.59 -2.98 61.20
N ASP A 256 11.60 -4.07 61.97
CA ASP A 256 10.49 -5.04 62.03
C ASP A 256 9.35 -4.47 62.88
N VAL A 257 8.13 -4.43 62.30
CA VAL A 257 6.84 -4.35 63.01
C VAL A 257 5.85 -5.14 62.12
N ASP A 258 5.39 -6.34 62.46
CA ASP A 258 4.58 -6.78 63.62
C ASP A 258 3.11 -6.34 63.55
N SER A 259 2.25 -6.93 64.41
CA SER A 259 0.81 -6.78 64.59
C SER A 259 -0.12 -7.67 63.74
N SER A 260 -0.25 -8.91 64.21
CA SER A 260 -1.43 -9.76 64.00
C SER A 260 -2.71 -9.19 64.65
N SER A 261 -3.89 -9.57 64.14
CA SER A 261 -5.17 -9.84 64.86
C SER A 261 -6.34 -9.70 63.86
N PHE A 262 -7.47 -10.43 63.91
CA PHE A 262 -8.16 -11.29 64.89
C PHE A 262 -8.92 -12.39 64.09
N LEU A 263 -9.29 -13.60 64.56
CA LEU A 263 -9.47 -14.19 65.90
C LEU A 263 -9.26 -15.73 65.87
N LYS A 264 -8.50 -16.25 66.85
CA LYS A 264 -8.64 -17.55 67.58
C LYS A 264 -9.28 -18.80 66.93
N ALA A 265 -8.56 -19.92 67.05
CA ALA A 265 -8.85 -20.94 68.08
C ALA A 265 -7.55 -21.66 68.47
N ASP A 266 -7.40 -22.07 69.74
CA ASP A 266 -6.11 -22.43 70.34
C ASP A 266 -5.77 -23.93 70.21
N SER A 267 -4.48 -24.24 69.97
CA SER A 267 -3.86 -25.54 70.24
C SER A 267 -2.83 -25.39 71.35
N VAL A 268 -2.89 -26.23 72.38
CA VAL A 268 -1.91 -26.25 73.47
C VAL A 268 -0.86 -27.32 73.16
N GLU A 269 0.41 -26.90 73.08
CA GLU A 269 1.57 -27.81 73.17
C GLU A 269 1.88 -28.09 74.65
N GLU A 270 2.32 -29.31 74.98
CA GLU A 270 3.27 -29.52 76.08
C GLU A 270 4.05 -30.84 75.86
N ASP A 271 5.37 -30.69 75.73
CA ASP A 271 6.50 -31.64 75.89
C ASP A 271 6.39 -33.14 75.53
N GLU A 272 7.34 -33.56 74.68
CA GLU A 272 7.79 -34.94 74.45
C GLU A 272 8.70 -35.41 75.60
N PRO A 273 8.37 -36.50 76.35
CA PRO A 273 9.32 -37.20 77.21
C PRO A 273 9.84 -38.46 76.51
N SER A 274 11.10 -38.38 76.06
CA SER A 274 11.81 -39.40 75.28
C SER A 274 11.46 -40.87 75.55
N ALA A 275 11.01 -41.58 74.50
CA ALA A 275 10.96 -43.04 74.47
C ALA A 275 11.72 -43.60 73.26
N VAL A 276 12.93 -44.14 73.50
CA VAL A 276 13.65 -44.95 72.50
C VAL A 276 12.90 -46.27 72.34
N GLY A 277 11.90 -46.26 71.45
CA GLY A 277 10.97 -47.35 71.19
C GLY A 277 9.79 -46.98 70.28
N THR A 278 9.46 -45.69 70.11
CA THR A 278 8.24 -45.28 69.40
C THR A 278 8.33 -45.32 67.87
N LEU A 279 9.54 -45.20 67.29
CA LEU A 279 9.72 -45.10 65.84
C LEU A 279 9.32 -46.38 65.07
N GLU A 280 9.50 -47.57 65.66
CA GLU A 280 8.97 -48.80 65.04
C GLU A 280 7.43 -48.80 65.08
N THR A 281 6.80 -48.30 66.15
CA THR A 281 5.33 -48.30 66.27
C THR A 281 4.63 -47.30 65.36
N GLU A 282 5.23 -46.15 65.03
CA GLU A 282 4.63 -45.21 64.06
C GLU A 282 4.73 -45.70 62.62
N ASP A 283 5.87 -46.25 62.21
CA ASP A 283 6.04 -46.84 60.87
C ASP A 283 5.16 -48.10 60.72
N ILE A 284 5.05 -48.93 61.76
CA ILE A 284 4.06 -50.02 61.82
C ILE A 284 2.62 -49.50 61.79
N SER A 285 2.31 -48.36 62.42
CA SER A 285 0.96 -47.75 62.41
C SER A 285 0.57 -47.19 61.03
N LEU A 286 1.48 -46.49 60.36
CA LEU A 286 1.31 -46.04 58.97
C LEU A 286 1.17 -47.23 58.02
N LYS A 287 2.00 -48.26 58.19
CA LYS A 287 1.95 -49.48 57.38
C LYS A 287 0.67 -50.27 57.62
N LEU A 288 0.19 -50.37 58.86
CA LEU A 288 -1.13 -50.94 59.20
C LEU A 288 -2.28 -50.11 58.64
N ARG A 289 -2.20 -48.78 58.64
CA ARG A 289 -3.22 -47.92 57.99
C ARG A 289 -3.25 -48.15 56.48
N LEU A 290 -2.10 -48.08 55.81
CA LEU A 290 -1.98 -48.33 54.37
C LEU A 290 -2.39 -49.76 53.99
N GLU A 291 -2.07 -50.76 54.81
CA GLU A 291 -2.49 -52.15 54.60
C GLU A 291 -3.99 -52.34 54.88
N MET A 292 -4.55 -51.67 55.89
CA MET A 292 -5.99 -51.66 56.17
C MET A 292 -6.77 -50.94 55.05
N GLU A 293 -6.29 -49.79 54.58
CA GLU A 293 -6.85 -49.05 53.44
C GLU A 293 -6.74 -49.85 52.14
N ALA A 294 -5.61 -50.51 51.88
CA ALA A 294 -5.45 -51.39 50.72
C ALA A 294 -6.36 -52.63 50.80
N ASN A 295 -6.58 -53.19 51.99
CA ASN A 295 -7.51 -54.30 52.19
C ASN A 295 -8.98 -53.84 52.10
N LEU A 296 -9.34 -52.66 52.59
CA LEU A 296 -10.67 -52.04 52.43
C LEU A 296 -10.94 -51.69 50.95
N ARG A 297 -9.95 -51.13 50.24
CA ARG A 297 -9.98 -50.93 48.78
C ARG A 297 -10.21 -52.25 48.05
N ARG A 298 -9.48 -53.32 48.43
CA ARG A 298 -9.67 -54.65 47.82
C ARG A 298 -11.08 -55.18 48.07
N GLN A 299 -11.58 -55.12 49.31
CA GLN A 299 -12.94 -55.56 49.68
C GLN A 299 -14.06 -54.68 49.07
N ALA A 300 -13.77 -53.44 48.67
CA ALA A 300 -14.69 -52.62 47.90
C ALA A 300 -14.71 -53.04 46.42
N ILE A 301 -13.54 -53.19 45.79
CA ILE A 301 -13.40 -53.66 44.40
C ILE A 301 -13.95 -55.08 44.23
N GLU A 302 -13.72 -55.98 45.19
CA GLU A 302 -14.25 -57.35 45.19
C GLU A 302 -15.79 -57.36 45.24
N ARG A 303 -16.41 -56.56 46.11
CA ARG A 303 -17.88 -56.42 46.14
C ARG A 303 -18.42 -55.80 44.86
N LEU A 304 -17.81 -54.73 44.36
CA LEU A 304 -18.23 -54.10 43.11
C LEU A 304 -18.13 -55.07 41.92
N ALA A 305 -17.08 -55.90 41.86
CA ALA A 305 -16.95 -56.92 40.82
C ALA A 305 -18.05 -57.99 40.90
N GLU A 306 -18.41 -58.46 42.10
CA GLU A 306 -19.51 -59.42 42.29
C GLU A 306 -20.88 -58.80 42.02
N GLU A 307 -21.14 -57.58 42.51
CA GLU A 307 -22.41 -56.87 42.32
C GLU A 307 -22.64 -56.49 40.85
N ASN A 308 -21.61 -56.06 40.13
CA ASN A 308 -21.70 -55.80 38.68
C ASN A 308 -21.84 -57.09 37.87
N LEU A 309 -21.12 -58.16 38.23
CA LEU A 309 -21.24 -59.47 37.56
C LEU A 309 -22.66 -60.05 37.71
N LEU A 310 -23.25 -59.96 38.90
CA LEU A 310 -24.64 -60.40 39.16
C LEU A 310 -25.69 -59.57 38.40
N GLN A 311 -25.38 -58.30 38.10
CA GLN A 311 -26.23 -57.41 37.29
C GLN A 311 -25.96 -57.53 35.78
N GLY A 312 -24.95 -58.29 35.36
CA GLY A 312 -24.55 -58.43 33.95
C GLY A 312 -23.85 -57.18 33.38
N ILE A 313 -23.33 -56.30 34.25
CA ILE A 313 -22.66 -55.06 33.85
C ILE A 313 -21.23 -55.39 33.42
N ARG A 314 -20.87 -55.03 32.17
CA ARG A 314 -19.56 -55.36 31.57
C ARG A 314 -18.39 -54.47 32.02
N LEU A 315 -18.65 -53.34 32.69
CA LEU A 315 -17.66 -52.31 33.02
C LEU A 315 -17.95 -51.68 34.38
N PHE A 316 -16.94 -51.52 35.24
CA PHE A 316 -16.99 -50.59 36.37
C PHE A 316 -15.65 -49.86 36.55
N CYS A 317 -15.57 -48.91 37.48
CA CYS A 317 -14.32 -48.23 37.85
C CYS A 317 -14.20 -48.05 39.37
N PHE A 318 -12.99 -47.83 39.85
CA PHE A 318 -12.69 -47.53 41.24
C PHE A 318 -11.69 -46.36 41.37
N PRO A 319 -11.98 -45.32 42.17
CA PRO A 319 -13.23 -45.08 42.91
C PRO A 319 -14.45 -44.94 41.99
N GLU A 320 -15.65 -45.23 42.51
CA GLU A 320 -16.91 -45.12 41.75
C GLU A 320 -17.23 -43.67 41.34
N VAL A 321 -16.80 -42.70 42.15
CA VAL A 321 -16.84 -41.27 41.84
C VAL A 321 -15.45 -40.84 41.43
N VAL A 322 -15.27 -40.59 40.13
CA VAL A 322 -13.99 -40.16 39.55
C VAL A 322 -13.85 -38.64 39.66
N LYS A 323 -12.63 -38.17 39.93
CA LYS A 323 -12.29 -36.76 40.19
C LYS A 323 -11.06 -36.31 39.42
N PRO A 324 -10.85 -35.00 39.20
CA PRO A 324 -9.63 -34.47 38.61
C PRO A 324 -8.42 -34.64 39.55
N ASP A 325 -7.23 -34.83 38.98
CA ASP A 325 -5.93 -35.07 39.66
C ASP A 325 -5.81 -36.41 40.41
N GLU A 326 -6.79 -37.33 40.25
CA GLU A 326 -6.80 -38.65 40.89
C GLU A 326 -6.57 -39.80 39.87
N ASP A 327 -6.06 -40.94 40.35
CA ASP A 327 -5.89 -42.17 39.56
C ASP A 327 -7.14 -43.05 39.61
N VAL A 328 -7.82 -43.23 38.48
CA VAL A 328 -8.93 -44.18 38.33
C VAL A 328 -8.42 -45.54 37.85
N GLU A 329 -8.98 -46.61 38.41
CA GLU A 329 -8.77 -47.99 37.97
C GLU A 329 -10.04 -48.49 37.27
N ILE A 330 -9.96 -48.76 35.97
CA ILE A 330 -11.10 -49.16 35.13
C ILE A 330 -11.07 -50.69 34.95
N PHE A 331 -12.21 -51.36 35.10
CA PHE A 331 -12.37 -52.82 35.09
C PHE A 331 -13.36 -53.27 34.00
N LEU A 332 -12.87 -53.98 32.98
CA LEU A 332 -13.68 -54.62 31.93
C LEU A 332 -13.86 -56.11 32.24
N ASN A 333 -15.08 -56.64 32.12
CA ASN A 333 -15.31 -58.08 32.09
C ASN A 333 -15.19 -58.59 30.65
N ARG A 334 -14.09 -59.27 30.33
CA ARG A 334 -13.82 -59.79 28.99
C ARG A 334 -14.87 -60.81 28.55
N SER A 335 -15.34 -61.68 29.44
CA SER A 335 -16.37 -62.68 29.08
C SER A 335 -17.74 -62.07 28.73
N LEU A 336 -17.98 -60.80 29.12
CA LEU A 336 -19.18 -60.03 28.79
C LEU A 336 -18.96 -58.98 27.69
N SER A 337 -17.78 -58.95 27.05
CA SER A 337 -17.42 -58.00 25.98
C SER A 337 -17.33 -58.68 24.61
N THR A 338 -17.23 -57.88 23.53
CA THR A 338 -16.95 -58.41 22.18
C THR A 338 -15.55 -59.01 22.03
N LEU A 339 -14.67 -58.78 23.02
CA LEU A 339 -13.26 -59.23 23.05
C LEU A 339 -13.09 -60.57 23.80
N ASN A 340 -14.18 -61.32 23.98
CA ASN A 340 -14.24 -62.53 24.83
C ASN A 340 -13.31 -63.70 24.42
N ASN A 341 -12.75 -63.69 23.22
CA ASN A 341 -11.76 -64.67 22.75
C ASN A 341 -10.34 -64.08 22.56
N GLU A 342 -10.15 -62.79 22.86
CA GLU A 342 -8.89 -62.09 22.60
C GLU A 342 -7.88 -62.25 23.76
N HIS A 343 -6.59 -62.19 23.42
CA HIS A 343 -5.47 -62.37 24.35
C HIS A 343 -4.85 -61.04 24.79
N ASP A 344 -4.67 -60.11 23.85
CA ASP A 344 -4.21 -58.76 24.12
C ASP A 344 -5.44 -57.86 24.30
N LEU A 345 -5.58 -57.20 25.45
CA LEU A 345 -6.63 -56.20 25.68
C LEU A 345 -5.99 -54.84 25.91
N LEU A 346 -6.42 -53.83 25.15
CA LEU A 346 -6.03 -52.44 25.34
C LEU A 346 -7.27 -51.56 25.50
N ILE A 347 -7.17 -50.54 26.35
CA ILE A 347 -8.04 -49.37 26.32
C ILE A 347 -7.38 -48.29 25.47
N MET A 348 -8.15 -47.64 24.62
CA MET A 348 -7.78 -46.42 23.90
C MET A 348 -8.80 -45.36 24.25
N GLY A 349 -8.34 -44.18 24.68
CA GLY A 349 -9.24 -43.13 25.15
C GLY A 349 -8.61 -41.75 25.13
N ALA A 350 -9.39 -40.78 25.56
CA ALA A 350 -9.03 -39.38 25.75
C ALA A 350 -10.01 -38.73 26.72
N PHE A 351 -9.76 -37.48 27.10
CA PHE A 351 -10.62 -36.72 28.01
C PHE A 351 -11.44 -35.69 27.23
N ASN A 352 -12.58 -35.28 27.80
CA ASN A 352 -13.44 -34.20 27.32
C ASN A 352 -13.90 -34.35 25.85
N ASP A 353 -14.69 -35.38 25.56
CA ASP A 353 -15.27 -35.66 24.24
C ASP A 353 -14.19 -35.90 23.16
N TRP A 354 -13.16 -36.65 23.55
CA TRP A 354 -11.90 -36.90 22.81
C TRP A 354 -11.01 -35.66 22.53
N ARG A 355 -11.26 -34.50 23.15
CA ARG A 355 -10.57 -33.23 22.84
C ARG A 355 -9.31 -32.96 23.68
N TRP A 356 -8.98 -33.78 24.68
CA TRP A 356 -7.84 -33.58 25.56
C TRP A 356 -7.05 -34.87 25.81
N ARG A 357 -5.72 -34.82 25.68
CA ARG A 357 -4.74 -35.85 26.10
C ARG A 357 -5.21 -37.31 25.88
N SER A 358 -5.04 -37.81 24.67
CA SER A 358 -5.27 -39.23 24.39
C SER A 358 -4.28 -40.15 25.13
N PHE A 359 -4.75 -41.35 25.46
CA PHE A 359 -4.00 -42.40 26.12
C PHE A 359 -4.29 -43.76 25.45
N THR A 360 -3.37 -44.70 25.59
CA THR A 360 -3.58 -46.11 25.20
C THR A 360 -2.80 -46.99 26.14
N THR A 361 -3.47 -47.93 26.80
CA THR A 361 -2.94 -48.70 27.93
C THR A 361 -3.38 -50.16 27.82
N THR A 362 -2.48 -51.11 28.08
CA THR A 362 -2.83 -52.53 28.15
C THR A 362 -3.55 -52.85 29.47
N LEU A 363 -4.62 -53.64 29.41
CA LEU A 363 -5.28 -54.18 30.62
C LEU A 363 -4.55 -55.42 31.11
N THR A 364 -4.62 -55.68 32.42
CA THR A 364 -4.07 -56.88 33.06
C THR A 364 -5.18 -57.72 33.70
N GLU A 365 -5.06 -59.04 33.62
CA GLU A 365 -5.97 -59.99 34.26
C GLU A 365 -5.97 -59.81 35.78
N THR A 366 -7.15 -59.66 36.38
CA THR A 366 -7.31 -59.48 37.83
C THR A 366 -7.56 -60.81 38.55
N ARG A 367 -7.52 -60.80 39.88
CA ARG A 367 -7.86 -61.97 40.73
C ARG A 367 -9.30 -61.91 41.28
N LEU A 368 -10.16 -61.13 40.64
CA LEU A 368 -11.54 -60.92 41.06
C LEU A 368 -12.43 -62.10 40.62
N ASN A 369 -13.64 -62.18 41.16
CA ASN A 369 -14.60 -63.22 40.80
C ASN A 369 -15.23 -62.87 39.43
N GLY A 370 -14.85 -63.61 38.38
CA GLY A 370 -15.22 -63.35 36.98
C GLY A 370 -14.01 -63.01 36.09
N ASP A 371 -14.19 -63.00 34.76
CA ASP A 371 -13.14 -62.69 33.77
C ASP A 371 -12.85 -61.17 33.69
N TRP A 372 -12.47 -60.58 34.82
CA TRP A 372 -12.23 -59.15 34.98
C TRP A 372 -10.77 -58.77 34.72
N TRP A 373 -10.58 -57.76 33.88
CA TRP A 373 -9.30 -57.19 33.48
C TRP A 373 -9.27 -55.69 33.81
N SER A 374 -8.16 -55.16 34.32
CA SER A 374 -8.08 -53.75 34.74
C SER A 374 -6.87 -52.99 34.22
N CYS A 375 -7.00 -51.66 34.18
CA CYS A 375 -5.91 -50.72 33.92
C CYS A 375 -6.08 -49.46 34.78
N LYS A 376 -4.97 -48.79 35.11
CA LYS A 376 -4.98 -47.49 35.81
C LYS A 376 -4.74 -46.34 34.83
N ILE A 377 -5.50 -45.27 35.00
CA ILE A 377 -5.43 -44.04 34.21
C ILE A 377 -5.44 -42.86 35.17
N HIS A 378 -4.48 -41.95 35.00
CA HIS A 378 -4.44 -40.70 35.73
C HIS A 378 -5.39 -39.68 35.07
N VAL A 379 -6.24 -39.02 35.85
CA VAL A 379 -7.28 -38.09 35.35
C VAL A 379 -6.77 -36.64 35.42
N PRO A 380 -6.54 -35.94 34.29
CA PRO A 380 -6.03 -34.57 34.29
C PRO A 380 -6.95 -33.57 35.01
N LYS A 381 -6.38 -32.46 35.49
CA LYS A 381 -7.11 -31.38 36.19
C LYS A 381 -8.22 -30.74 35.36
N GLU A 382 -8.05 -30.78 34.04
CA GLU A 382 -8.95 -30.16 33.09
C GLU A 382 -10.11 -31.10 32.67
N ALA A 383 -10.11 -32.35 33.13
CA ALA A 383 -11.11 -33.35 32.73
C ALA A 383 -12.45 -33.18 33.47
N TYR A 384 -13.55 -33.09 32.72
CA TYR A 384 -14.92 -33.33 33.19
C TYR A 384 -15.47 -34.68 32.70
N LYS A 385 -14.77 -35.33 31.77
CA LYS A 385 -15.19 -36.59 31.14
C LYS A 385 -13.98 -37.41 30.68
N ILE A 386 -14.09 -38.73 30.74
CA ILE A 386 -13.19 -39.69 30.09
C ILE A 386 -13.99 -40.42 29.03
N ASP A 387 -13.47 -40.53 27.81
CA ASP A 387 -14.08 -41.19 26.66
C ASP A 387 -13.14 -42.27 26.13
N PHE A 388 -13.62 -43.50 25.89
CA PHE A 388 -12.76 -44.63 25.52
C PHE A 388 -13.47 -45.79 24.82
N VAL A 389 -12.67 -46.64 24.19
CA VAL A 389 -13.06 -47.95 23.65
C VAL A 389 -12.02 -49.00 24.04
N PHE A 390 -12.39 -50.28 24.02
CA PHE A 390 -11.46 -51.39 24.20
C PHE A 390 -11.19 -52.08 22.87
N PHE A 391 -9.98 -52.64 22.67
CA PHE A 391 -9.62 -53.31 21.42
C PHE A 391 -8.47 -54.31 21.57
N ASN A 392 -8.32 -55.20 20.57
CA ASN A 392 -7.30 -56.26 20.53
C ASN A 392 -5.93 -55.82 19.95
N GLY A 393 -5.70 -54.51 19.84
CA GLY A 393 -4.53 -53.94 19.17
C GLY A 393 -4.54 -54.01 17.63
N LYS A 394 -5.62 -54.51 17.01
CA LYS A 394 -5.69 -54.76 15.55
C LYS A 394 -7.00 -54.26 14.93
N ASP A 395 -8.08 -55.03 15.08
CA ASP A 395 -9.29 -54.97 14.26
C ASP A 395 -10.58 -55.33 15.02
N VAL A 396 -10.49 -55.98 16.18
CA VAL A 396 -11.64 -56.26 17.06
C VAL A 396 -11.71 -55.19 18.14
N TYR A 397 -12.88 -54.55 18.25
CA TYR A 397 -13.17 -53.48 19.20
C TYR A 397 -14.42 -53.82 20.03
N ASP A 398 -14.41 -53.49 21.33
CA ASP A 398 -15.63 -53.22 22.09
C ASP A 398 -15.82 -51.70 22.19
N ASN A 399 -16.84 -51.22 21.48
CA ASN A 399 -17.24 -49.83 21.43
C ASN A 399 -18.67 -49.64 21.98
N ASN A 400 -19.05 -50.45 22.99
CA ASN A 400 -20.31 -50.31 23.74
C ASN A 400 -21.53 -50.11 22.81
N ASP A 401 -21.70 -51.09 21.91
CA ASP A 401 -22.79 -51.18 20.94
C ASP A 401 -22.86 -49.96 19.99
N ASN A 402 -21.70 -49.57 19.45
CA ASN A 402 -21.42 -48.41 18.60
C ASN A 402 -21.41 -47.03 19.29
N ASN A 403 -21.49 -46.95 20.62
CA ASN A 403 -21.37 -45.71 21.39
C ASN A 403 -20.17 -45.83 22.33
N ASP A 404 -19.16 -44.98 22.18
CA ASP A 404 -17.94 -45.04 23.01
C ASP A 404 -18.26 -45.04 24.52
N PHE A 405 -17.50 -45.79 25.32
CA PHE A 405 -17.67 -45.78 26.77
C PHE A 405 -17.29 -44.40 27.32
N SER A 406 -18.05 -43.90 28.29
CA SER A 406 -17.77 -42.63 28.94
C SER A 406 -17.95 -42.67 30.46
N ILE A 407 -17.07 -41.97 31.16
CA ILE A 407 -17.14 -41.76 32.62
C ILE A 407 -17.11 -40.25 32.89
N THR A 408 -18.08 -39.76 33.65
CA THR A 408 -18.12 -38.37 34.13
C THR A 408 -17.11 -38.17 35.27
N VAL A 409 -16.42 -37.03 35.28
CA VAL A 409 -15.47 -36.64 36.32
C VAL A 409 -16.11 -35.55 37.20
N GLU A 410 -16.45 -35.88 38.44
CA GLU A 410 -17.06 -34.95 39.39
C GLU A 410 -16.04 -33.93 39.91
N GLY A 411 -16.45 -32.65 39.99
CA GLY A 411 -15.56 -31.55 40.35
C GLY A 411 -14.58 -31.12 39.25
N GLY A 412 -14.67 -31.72 38.06
CA GLY A 412 -13.90 -31.34 36.87
C GLY A 412 -14.20 -29.92 36.37
N MET A 413 -13.34 -29.44 35.46
CA MET A 413 -13.45 -28.11 34.83
C MET A 413 -14.75 -27.97 34.03
N GLN A 414 -15.48 -26.85 34.17
CA GLN A 414 -16.71 -26.65 33.38
C GLN A 414 -16.40 -26.54 31.89
N ILE A 415 -17.33 -26.97 31.03
CA ILE A 415 -17.15 -27.01 29.56
C ILE A 415 -16.70 -25.66 29.00
N LEU A 416 -17.28 -24.54 29.47
CA LEU A 416 -16.91 -23.19 29.05
C LEU A 416 -15.50 -22.78 29.52
N ASP A 417 -15.09 -23.18 30.72
CA ASP A 417 -13.74 -22.94 31.23
C ASP A 417 -12.71 -23.78 30.47
N PHE A 418 -13.06 -25.02 30.13
CA PHE A 418 -12.24 -25.90 29.30
C PHE A 418 -12.10 -25.38 27.85
N GLU A 419 -13.13 -24.77 27.27
CA GLU A 419 -12.98 -24.07 25.99
C GLU A 419 -12.02 -22.88 26.08
N ASN A 420 -12.10 -22.07 27.15
CA ASN A 420 -11.19 -20.95 27.36
C ASN A 420 -9.74 -21.43 27.58
N PHE A 421 -9.56 -22.54 28.29
CA PHE A 421 -8.27 -23.23 28.46
C PHE A 421 -7.71 -23.72 27.11
N LEU A 422 -8.52 -24.36 26.26
CA LEU A 422 -8.11 -24.77 24.91
C LEU A 422 -7.71 -23.58 24.02
N LEU A 423 -8.36 -22.42 24.16
CA LEU A 423 -7.96 -21.20 23.45
C LEU A 423 -6.60 -20.67 23.92
N GLU A 424 -6.33 -20.69 25.23
CA GLU A 424 -5.05 -20.26 25.81
C GLU A 424 -3.89 -21.22 25.47
N GLU A 425 -4.12 -22.53 25.42
CA GLU A 425 -3.12 -23.49 24.91
C GLU A 425 -2.88 -23.31 23.41
N LYS A 426 -3.94 -23.16 22.60
CA LYS A 426 -3.83 -22.88 21.16
C LYS A 426 -3.09 -21.56 20.88
N ARG A 427 -3.26 -20.55 21.73
CA ARG A 427 -2.51 -19.29 21.68
C ARG A 427 -1.01 -19.54 21.86
N ARG A 428 -0.62 -20.31 22.87
CA ARG A 428 0.79 -20.65 23.16
C ARG A 428 1.42 -21.44 22.01
N GLU A 429 0.66 -22.35 21.40
CA GLU A 429 1.08 -23.07 20.19
C GLU A 429 1.27 -22.12 19.00
N GLN A 430 0.32 -21.21 18.74
CA GLN A 430 0.46 -20.17 17.70
C GLN A 430 1.67 -19.25 17.95
N GLU A 431 1.91 -18.82 19.19
CA GLU A 431 3.07 -18.01 19.56
C GLU A 431 4.41 -18.75 19.42
N LYS A 432 4.41 -20.09 19.50
CA LYS A 432 5.57 -20.95 19.22
C LYS A 432 5.79 -21.12 17.72
N LEU A 433 4.75 -21.51 16.97
CA LEU A 433 4.78 -21.66 15.51
C LEU A 433 5.20 -20.36 14.80
N ALA A 434 4.75 -19.20 15.29
CA ALA A 434 5.14 -17.90 14.74
C ALA A 434 6.64 -17.61 14.92
N LYS A 435 7.26 -18.05 16.02
CA LYS A 435 8.72 -17.91 16.24
C LYS A 435 9.50 -18.84 15.32
N GLU A 436 9.08 -20.10 15.22
CA GLU A 436 9.69 -21.11 14.33
C GLU A 436 9.59 -20.72 12.85
N GLN A 437 8.45 -20.16 12.42
CA GLN A 437 8.28 -19.63 11.07
C GLN A 437 9.16 -18.40 10.83
N ALA A 438 9.22 -17.45 11.76
CA ALA A 438 10.08 -16.26 11.62
C ALA A 438 11.58 -16.60 11.57
N GLU A 439 12.02 -17.65 12.27
CA GLU A 439 13.38 -18.18 12.15
C GLU A 439 13.62 -18.83 10.79
N ARG A 440 12.68 -19.65 10.31
CA ARG A 440 12.75 -20.28 8.98
C ARG A 440 12.78 -19.26 7.83
N GLU A 441 12.02 -18.17 7.96
CA GLU A 441 12.00 -17.09 6.97
C GLU A 441 13.32 -16.30 6.95
N ARG A 442 13.95 -16.08 8.11
CA ARG A 442 15.31 -15.49 8.19
C ARG A 442 16.35 -16.36 7.50
N LEU A 443 16.35 -17.67 7.75
CA LEU A 443 17.27 -18.62 7.11
C LEU A 443 17.07 -18.69 5.59
N ALA A 444 15.82 -18.64 5.12
CA ALA A 444 15.51 -18.60 3.69
C ALA A 444 15.98 -17.29 3.02
N GLU A 445 15.86 -16.14 3.69
CA GLU A 445 16.35 -14.86 3.19
C GLU A 445 17.88 -14.77 3.18
N GLU A 446 18.54 -15.34 4.19
CA GLU A 446 20.02 -15.44 4.22
C GLU A 446 20.55 -16.31 3.07
N GLN A 447 19.91 -17.45 2.80
CA GLN A 447 20.24 -18.29 1.63
C GLN A 447 20.06 -17.52 0.30
N ARG A 448 18.93 -16.80 0.13
CA ARG A 448 18.71 -15.94 -1.05
C ARG A 448 19.78 -14.87 -1.20
N ARG A 449 20.23 -14.26 -0.09
CA ARG A 449 21.31 -13.25 -0.10
C ARG A 449 22.62 -13.85 -0.58
N ILE A 450 22.99 -15.04 -0.11
CA ILE A 450 24.22 -15.76 -0.50
C ILE A 450 24.19 -16.14 -1.98
N GLU A 451 23.04 -16.52 -2.52
CA GLU A 451 22.88 -16.82 -3.95
C GLU A 451 22.95 -15.57 -4.83
N ALA A 452 22.30 -14.47 -4.43
CA ALA A 452 22.37 -13.19 -5.11
C ALA A 452 23.81 -12.61 -5.11
N GLU A 453 24.51 -12.69 -3.99
CA GLU A 453 25.90 -12.23 -3.85
C GLU A 453 26.84 -12.99 -4.79
N LYS A 454 26.69 -14.31 -4.91
CA LYS A 454 27.43 -15.14 -5.87
C LYS A 454 27.13 -14.78 -7.34
N ALA A 455 25.86 -14.51 -7.67
CA ALA A 455 25.48 -14.10 -9.01
C ALA A 455 26.08 -12.73 -9.38
N ALA A 456 26.02 -11.76 -8.45
CA ALA A 456 26.59 -10.44 -8.65
C ALA A 456 28.13 -10.47 -8.78
N LEU A 457 28.81 -11.33 -8.02
CA LEU A 457 30.27 -11.52 -8.12
C LEU A 457 30.73 -11.98 -9.51
N GLU A 458 29.99 -12.85 -10.21
CA GLU A 458 30.38 -13.25 -11.57
C GLU A 458 30.02 -12.18 -12.62
N VAL A 459 28.99 -11.35 -12.37
CA VAL A 459 28.69 -10.16 -13.20
C VAL A 459 29.80 -9.12 -13.10
N ASP A 460 30.22 -8.72 -11.88
CA ASP A 460 31.36 -7.81 -11.67
C ASP A 460 32.61 -8.31 -12.41
N ARG A 461 32.86 -9.62 -12.35
CA ARG A 461 34.02 -10.27 -12.97
C ARG A 461 33.95 -10.27 -14.49
N SER A 462 32.77 -10.49 -15.06
CA SER A 462 32.57 -10.38 -16.50
C SER A 462 32.77 -8.93 -16.98
N GLN A 463 32.25 -7.96 -16.23
CA GLN A 463 32.40 -6.54 -16.54
C GLN A 463 33.87 -6.07 -16.42
N ALA A 464 34.60 -6.52 -15.38
CA ALA A 464 36.02 -6.20 -15.22
C ALA A 464 36.86 -6.68 -16.42
N LYS A 465 36.60 -7.89 -16.94
CA LYS A 465 37.25 -8.43 -18.14
C LYS A 465 36.92 -7.64 -19.39
N GLU A 466 35.67 -7.20 -19.55
CA GLU A 466 35.24 -6.39 -20.70
C GLU A 466 35.95 -5.02 -20.70
N GLU A 467 36.05 -4.37 -19.54
CA GLU A 467 36.78 -3.11 -19.38
C GLU A 467 38.29 -3.26 -19.56
N VAL A 468 38.89 -4.37 -19.10
CA VAL A 468 40.29 -4.72 -19.43
C VAL A 468 40.48 -4.90 -20.94
N ALA A 469 39.57 -5.59 -21.63
CA ALA A 469 39.66 -5.79 -23.08
C ALA A 469 39.63 -4.45 -23.84
N LYS A 470 38.70 -3.53 -23.48
CA LYS A 470 38.62 -2.17 -24.05
C LYS A 470 39.91 -1.37 -23.79
N LYS A 471 40.40 -1.35 -22.54
CA LYS A 471 41.66 -0.68 -22.19
C LYS A 471 42.86 -1.25 -22.93
N ARG A 472 42.89 -2.57 -23.16
CA ARG A 472 43.95 -3.26 -23.90
C ARG A 472 43.96 -2.89 -25.37
N GLU A 473 42.81 -2.84 -26.03
CA GLU A 473 42.70 -2.40 -27.42
C GLU A 473 43.20 -0.95 -27.59
N VAL A 474 42.75 -0.03 -26.72
CA VAL A 474 43.19 1.38 -26.72
C VAL A 474 44.69 1.51 -26.50
N LEU A 475 45.26 0.80 -25.52
CA LEU A 475 46.69 0.89 -25.22
C LEU A 475 47.56 0.27 -26.32
N GLN A 476 47.12 -0.84 -26.92
CA GLN A 476 47.83 -1.44 -28.07
C GLN A 476 47.79 -0.52 -29.30
N ALA A 477 46.68 0.18 -29.55
CA ALA A 477 46.58 1.19 -30.60
C ALA A 477 47.49 2.41 -30.36
N LEU A 478 47.80 2.74 -29.10
CA LEU A 478 48.78 3.78 -28.73
C LEU A 478 50.23 3.29 -28.85
N MET A 479 50.52 2.06 -28.41
CA MET A 479 51.84 1.42 -28.60
C MET A 479 52.20 1.29 -30.10
N ALA A 480 51.21 1.23 -31.00
CA ALA A 480 51.42 1.26 -32.44
C ALA A 480 51.79 2.66 -33.00
N LYS A 481 51.42 3.75 -32.31
CA LYS A 481 51.75 5.14 -32.67
C LYS A 481 53.05 5.64 -32.04
N ALA A 482 53.41 5.11 -30.87
CA ALA A 482 54.57 5.55 -30.09
C ALA A 482 55.90 5.34 -30.84
N SER A 483 56.75 6.38 -30.86
CA SER A 483 58.01 6.31 -31.60
C SER A 483 59.01 5.40 -30.90
N LYS A 484 59.77 4.65 -31.72
CA LYS A 484 60.88 3.77 -31.30
C LYS A 484 62.25 4.32 -31.69
N THR A 485 62.30 5.52 -32.29
CA THR A 485 63.49 6.10 -32.92
C THR A 485 63.57 7.61 -32.69
N ARG A 486 64.78 8.17 -32.81
CA ARG A 486 65.04 9.61 -32.68
C ARG A 486 64.25 10.39 -33.74
N ASP A 487 63.36 11.28 -33.32
CA ASP A 487 62.58 12.15 -34.20
C ASP A 487 63.35 13.46 -34.48
N ILE A 488 62.94 14.20 -35.51
CA ILE A 488 63.44 15.56 -35.78
C ILE A 488 62.88 16.59 -34.78
N THR A 489 61.73 16.27 -34.15
CA THR A 489 61.01 17.12 -33.19
C THR A 489 61.36 16.80 -31.74
N TRP A 490 61.60 15.53 -31.38
CA TRP A 490 61.86 15.10 -30.01
C TRP A 490 62.66 13.78 -29.93
N TYR A 491 63.23 13.45 -28.76
CA TYR A 491 63.72 12.08 -28.48
C TYR A 491 63.94 11.85 -26.97
N ILE A 492 64.14 10.57 -26.60
CA ILE A 492 64.54 10.14 -25.26
C ILE A 492 66.01 9.68 -25.26
N GLU A 493 66.76 10.03 -24.21
CA GLU A 493 68.10 9.51 -23.92
C GLU A 493 68.22 9.05 -22.45
N PRO A 494 68.71 7.83 -22.14
CA PRO A 494 69.09 6.76 -23.08
C PRO A 494 67.86 6.14 -23.77
N SER A 495 68.02 5.63 -24.98
CA SER A 495 66.92 5.01 -25.75
C SER A 495 66.48 3.62 -25.25
N VAL A 496 67.19 3.05 -24.27
CA VAL A 496 66.82 1.81 -23.58
C VAL A 496 66.86 2.06 -22.08
N PHE A 497 65.69 2.04 -21.45
CA PHE A 497 65.45 2.37 -20.05
C PHE A 497 64.38 1.43 -19.47
N LYS A 498 64.24 1.42 -18.14
CA LYS A 498 63.20 0.71 -17.40
C LYS A 498 62.36 1.68 -16.56
N CYS A 499 61.31 1.19 -15.93
CA CYS A 499 60.55 1.92 -14.91
C CYS A 499 61.45 2.40 -13.74
N GLU A 500 61.05 3.44 -13.02
CA GLU A 500 61.79 4.14 -11.95
C GLU A 500 63.13 4.80 -12.35
N GLU A 501 63.65 4.55 -13.56
CA GLU A 501 64.85 5.23 -14.05
C GLU A 501 64.56 6.67 -14.47
N LYS A 502 65.60 7.53 -14.42
CA LYS A 502 65.54 8.87 -15.00
C LYS A 502 65.98 8.83 -16.46
N VAL A 503 65.17 9.42 -17.34
CA VAL A 503 65.52 9.67 -18.74
C VAL A 503 65.51 11.17 -19.04
N LYS A 504 66.25 11.58 -20.07
CA LYS A 504 66.20 12.95 -20.61
C LYS A 504 65.25 12.98 -21.80
N LEU A 505 64.19 13.79 -21.69
CA LEU A 505 63.24 14.05 -22.77
C LEU A 505 63.65 15.34 -23.48
N TYR A 506 64.08 15.21 -24.74
CA TYR A 506 64.54 16.30 -25.60
C TYR A 506 63.43 16.76 -26.56
N TYR A 507 63.33 18.07 -26.78
CA TYR A 507 62.43 18.73 -27.73
C TYR A 507 63.17 19.79 -28.54
N ASN A 508 62.90 19.85 -29.85
CA ASN A 508 63.50 20.79 -30.78
C ASN A 508 62.58 22.00 -30.98
N LYS A 509 62.85 23.06 -30.21
CA LYS A 509 61.99 24.25 -30.12
C LYS A 509 61.73 24.92 -31.48
N SER A 510 62.69 24.89 -32.40
CA SER A 510 62.56 25.49 -33.73
C SER A 510 61.75 24.67 -34.73
N SER A 511 61.37 23.43 -34.39
CA SER A 511 60.57 22.53 -35.24
C SER A 511 59.06 22.58 -34.97
N GLY A 512 58.64 23.04 -33.79
CA GLY A 512 57.24 23.05 -33.34
C GLY A 512 56.63 24.45 -33.16
N PRO A 513 55.34 24.55 -32.80
CA PRO A 513 54.62 25.81 -32.62
C PRO A 513 55.12 26.67 -31.45
N LEU A 514 55.94 26.11 -30.55
CA LEU A 514 56.51 26.80 -29.39
C LEU A 514 57.81 27.57 -29.68
N SER A 515 58.15 27.78 -30.96
CA SER A 515 59.36 28.48 -31.40
C SER A 515 59.52 29.89 -30.79
N HIS A 516 58.41 30.58 -30.50
CA HIS A 516 58.39 31.91 -29.88
C HIS A 516 58.20 31.91 -28.35
N ALA A 517 58.01 30.74 -27.72
CA ALA A 517 57.82 30.64 -26.27
C ALA A 517 59.06 31.15 -25.50
N LYS A 518 58.89 31.77 -24.33
CA LYS A 518 60.02 32.22 -23.50
C LYS A 518 60.58 31.07 -22.66
N ASP A 519 59.69 30.42 -21.93
CA ASP A 519 59.93 29.17 -21.22
C ASP A 519 59.42 27.99 -22.05
N LEU A 520 59.85 26.78 -21.68
CA LEU A 520 59.30 25.52 -22.19
C LEU A 520 59.07 24.58 -21.02
N TRP A 521 57.96 23.86 -21.05
CA TRP A 521 57.57 22.85 -20.07
C TRP A 521 57.13 21.57 -20.79
N ILE A 522 57.29 20.43 -20.13
CA ILE A 522 56.64 19.18 -20.48
C ILE A 522 55.50 18.94 -19.50
N HIS A 523 54.32 18.65 -20.03
CA HIS A 523 53.16 18.19 -19.28
C HIS A 523 52.91 16.76 -19.76
N GLY A 524 53.00 15.76 -18.88
CA GLY A 524 52.99 14.35 -19.26
C GLY A 524 52.28 13.42 -18.28
N GLY A 525 51.97 12.23 -18.75
CA GLY A 525 51.36 11.12 -18.05
C GLY A 525 51.89 9.79 -18.60
N TYR A 526 51.14 8.71 -18.38
CA TYR A 526 51.52 7.39 -18.85
C TYR A 526 50.28 6.49 -19.04
N ASN A 527 50.43 5.43 -19.85
CA ASN A 527 49.40 4.45 -20.20
C ASN A 527 48.07 5.08 -20.68
N ASN A 528 48.14 6.02 -21.63
CA ASN A 528 47.05 6.88 -22.08
C ASN A 528 46.57 7.87 -21.00
N TRP A 529 47.52 8.58 -20.38
CA TRP A 529 47.24 9.54 -19.30
C TRP A 529 46.40 8.93 -18.14
N LYS A 530 46.62 7.66 -17.79
CA LYS A 530 45.76 6.87 -16.86
C LYS A 530 45.49 7.61 -15.54
N ASP A 531 46.55 8.14 -14.92
CA ASP A 531 46.49 8.86 -13.65
C ASP A 531 46.42 10.39 -13.85
N GLY A 532 46.09 10.82 -15.07
CA GLY A 532 46.14 12.22 -15.50
C GLY A 532 47.57 12.74 -15.70
N LEU A 533 47.81 13.95 -15.19
CA LEU A 533 49.05 14.70 -15.36
C LEU A 533 50.04 14.38 -14.23
N SER A 534 50.92 13.41 -14.44
CA SER A 534 51.90 12.93 -13.44
C SER A 534 53.32 13.48 -13.62
N VAL A 535 53.63 14.09 -14.77
CA VAL A 535 54.92 14.71 -15.10
C VAL A 535 54.71 16.18 -15.42
N VAL A 536 55.34 17.08 -14.66
CA VAL A 536 55.26 18.54 -14.89
C VAL A 536 56.63 19.15 -14.63
N GLU A 537 57.42 19.32 -15.71
CA GLU A 537 58.82 19.72 -15.59
C GLU A 537 59.19 20.85 -16.55
N LYS A 538 60.09 21.73 -16.13
CA LYS A 538 60.60 22.84 -16.97
C LYS A 538 61.81 22.38 -17.78
N LEU A 539 61.82 22.65 -19.08
CA LEU A 539 62.95 22.31 -19.94
C LEU A 539 64.06 23.38 -19.85
N VAL A 540 65.31 22.92 -19.92
CA VAL A 540 66.52 23.73 -20.04
C VAL A 540 67.17 23.52 -21.40
N LYS A 541 67.84 24.55 -21.94
CA LYS A 541 68.51 24.46 -23.24
C LYS A 541 69.71 23.50 -23.18
N SER A 542 69.90 22.71 -24.23
CA SER A 542 71.08 21.86 -24.39
C SER A 542 72.25 22.65 -24.99
N GLU A 543 73.41 22.57 -24.35
CA GLU A 543 74.68 23.12 -24.86
C GLU A 543 75.53 22.06 -25.60
N ARG A 544 75.07 20.79 -25.64
CA ARG A 544 75.85 19.64 -26.13
C ARG A 544 75.45 19.13 -27.51
N ILE A 545 74.37 19.67 -28.09
CA ILE A 545 73.77 19.21 -29.35
C ILE A 545 73.46 20.45 -30.19
N ASP A 546 73.98 20.52 -31.42
CA ASP A 546 73.70 21.61 -32.34
C ASP A 546 72.19 21.69 -32.69
N GLY A 547 71.63 22.90 -32.60
CA GLY A 547 70.21 23.19 -32.83
C GLY A 547 69.58 23.98 -31.69
N ASP A 548 68.25 24.16 -31.72
CA ASP A 548 67.49 24.73 -30.60
C ASP A 548 66.84 23.62 -29.77
N TRP A 549 67.68 22.69 -29.30
CA TRP A 549 67.27 21.55 -28.48
C TRP A 549 67.20 21.93 -27.00
N TRP A 550 66.08 21.59 -26.37
CA TRP A 550 65.80 21.78 -24.95
C TRP A 550 65.46 20.41 -24.33
N TYR A 551 65.70 20.22 -23.04
CA TYR A 551 65.41 18.95 -22.36
C TYR A 551 65.08 19.10 -20.89
N THR A 552 64.49 18.07 -20.29
CA THR A 552 64.44 17.88 -18.84
C THR A 552 64.62 16.42 -18.45
N GLU A 553 64.86 16.14 -17.17
CA GLU A 553 64.95 14.79 -16.61
C GLU A 553 63.61 14.34 -16.03
N VAL A 554 63.05 13.25 -16.55
CA VAL A 554 61.78 12.67 -16.11
C VAL A 554 62.04 11.30 -15.49
N VAL A 555 61.44 11.03 -14.32
CA VAL A 555 61.39 9.69 -13.72
C VAL A 555 60.28 8.90 -14.39
N ILE A 556 60.57 7.68 -14.84
CA ILE A 556 59.57 6.81 -15.46
C ILE A 556 58.70 6.16 -14.38
N PRO A 557 57.35 6.20 -14.46
CA PRO A 557 56.49 5.52 -13.48
C PRO A 557 56.72 4.01 -13.43
N ASP A 558 56.52 3.42 -12.25
CA ASP A 558 56.75 2.00 -11.92
C ASP A 558 55.96 1.03 -12.83
N ARG A 559 54.70 1.37 -13.16
CA ARG A 559 53.79 0.56 -13.99
C ARG A 559 53.63 1.09 -15.44
N ALA A 560 54.58 1.90 -15.92
CA ALA A 560 54.52 2.47 -17.28
C ALA A 560 54.85 1.46 -18.40
N LEU A 561 53.92 1.32 -19.35
CA LEU A 561 54.06 0.62 -20.63
C LEU A 561 54.30 1.62 -21.77
N VAL A 562 53.60 2.76 -21.72
CA VAL A 562 53.74 3.92 -22.62
C VAL A 562 53.83 5.19 -21.78
N LEU A 563 54.68 6.12 -22.19
CA LEU A 563 54.73 7.51 -21.71
C LEU A 563 53.97 8.40 -22.69
N ASP A 564 53.18 9.34 -22.18
CA ASP A 564 52.36 10.27 -22.96
C ASP A 564 52.71 11.71 -22.56
N TRP A 565 52.87 12.65 -23.49
CA TRP A 565 53.08 14.06 -23.12
C TRP A 565 52.75 15.08 -24.22
N VAL A 566 52.67 16.33 -23.79
CA VAL A 566 52.65 17.53 -24.63
C VAL A 566 53.73 18.50 -24.13
N PHE A 567 54.21 19.38 -25.00
CA PHE A 567 55.05 20.51 -24.61
C PHE A 567 54.20 21.78 -24.47
N ALA A 568 54.61 22.69 -23.60
CA ALA A 568 53.86 23.90 -23.28
C ALA A 568 54.79 25.12 -23.07
N ASP A 569 54.25 26.34 -23.19
CA ASP A 569 54.98 27.59 -22.93
C ASP A 569 55.03 28.01 -21.44
N GLY A 570 54.37 27.25 -20.56
CA GLY A 570 54.31 27.54 -19.13
C GLY A 570 53.91 26.32 -18.28
N PRO A 571 53.85 26.46 -16.94
CA PRO A 571 53.34 25.42 -16.06
C PRO A 571 51.81 25.29 -16.18
N PRO A 572 51.20 24.22 -15.63
CA PRO A 572 49.76 24.03 -15.62
C PRO A 572 48.98 25.23 -15.08
N LYS A 573 47.80 25.46 -15.65
CA LYS A 573 46.93 26.65 -15.43
C LYS A 573 47.52 28.00 -15.89
N HIS A 574 48.76 28.03 -16.38
CA HIS A 574 49.44 29.26 -16.83
C HIS A 574 49.97 29.20 -18.27
N ALA A 575 50.13 27.99 -18.83
CA ALA A 575 50.42 27.81 -20.26
C ALA A 575 49.26 28.27 -21.15
N ILE A 576 49.60 28.96 -22.23
CA ILE A 576 48.69 29.53 -23.23
C ILE A 576 48.88 28.83 -24.58
N ALA A 577 50.09 28.36 -24.88
CA ALA A 577 50.43 27.63 -26.10
C ALA A 577 50.98 26.23 -25.79
N TYR A 578 50.59 25.26 -26.62
CA TYR A 578 50.99 23.85 -26.51
C TYR A 578 51.46 23.31 -27.87
N ASP A 579 52.44 22.41 -27.84
CA ASP A 579 52.63 21.42 -28.91
C ASP A 579 52.13 20.07 -28.42
N ASN A 580 51.06 19.59 -29.07
CA ASN A 580 50.44 18.29 -28.81
C ASN A 580 50.42 17.40 -30.06
N ASN A 581 51.45 17.50 -30.92
CA ASN A 581 51.64 16.63 -32.08
C ASN A 581 50.39 16.58 -32.98
N HIS A 582 49.85 17.76 -33.32
CA HIS A 582 48.60 17.91 -34.07
C HIS A 582 47.37 17.20 -33.45
N ARG A 583 47.22 17.27 -32.12
CA ARG A 583 46.19 16.56 -31.31
C ARG A 583 46.34 15.04 -31.28
N GLN A 584 47.56 14.53 -31.47
CA GLN A 584 47.86 13.11 -31.26
C GLN A 584 48.66 12.85 -29.99
N ASP A 585 49.15 13.89 -29.33
CA ASP A 585 50.15 13.85 -28.25
C ASP A 585 51.46 13.16 -28.68
N PHE A 586 52.49 13.27 -27.85
CA PHE A 586 53.76 12.56 -28.05
C PHE A 586 53.78 11.30 -27.19
N HIS A 587 54.24 10.18 -27.76
CA HIS A 587 54.26 8.89 -27.07
C HIS A 587 55.58 8.14 -27.25
N ALA A 588 56.05 7.48 -26.19
CA ALA A 588 57.17 6.55 -26.22
C ALA A 588 56.85 5.26 -25.45
N ILE A 589 57.23 4.10 -26.00
CA ILE A 589 57.11 2.81 -25.30
C ILE A 589 58.24 2.70 -24.27
N VAL A 590 57.95 2.21 -23.07
CA VAL A 590 58.96 1.88 -22.06
C VAL A 590 59.66 0.56 -22.43
N PRO A 591 60.97 0.54 -22.76
CA PRO A 591 61.59 -0.66 -23.35
C PRO A 591 61.73 -1.86 -22.39
N LYS A 592 61.78 -1.62 -21.08
CA LYS A 592 61.84 -2.64 -20.04
C LYS A 592 60.73 -2.40 -19.01
N HIS A 593 59.52 -2.84 -19.36
CA HIS A 593 58.32 -2.76 -18.54
C HIS A 593 58.00 -4.09 -17.83
N ILE A 594 57.08 -4.05 -16.88
CA ILE A 594 56.44 -5.25 -16.30
C ILE A 594 55.72 -6.07 -17.39
N PRO A 595 55.73 -7.42 -17.36
CA PRO A 595 55.09 -8.23 -18.39
C PRO A 595 53.61 -7.88 -18.62
N GLU A 596 53.21 -7.73 -19.90
CA GLU A 596 51.86 -7.27 -20.28
C GLU A 596 50.74 -8.09 -19.64
N GLU A 597 50.93 -9.42 -19.53
CA GLU A 597 49.97 -10.34 -18.91
C GLU A 597 49.78 -10.08 -17.41
N LEU A 598 50.85 -9.78 -16.68
CA LEU A 598 50.77 -9.44 -15.25
C LEU A 598 50.07 -8.09 -15.04
N TYR A 599 50.38 -7.09 -15.86
CA TYR A 599 49.70 -5.80 -15.83
C TYR A 599 48.18 -5.96 -16.02
N TRP A 600 47.73 -6.72 -17.03
CA TRP A 600 46.29 -6.89 -17.25
C TRP A 600 45.58 -7.70 -16.16
N VAL A 601 46.25 -8.68 -15.53
CA VAL A 601 45.70 -9.39 -14.36
C VAL A 601 45.57 -8.47 -13.14
N GLU A 602 46.53 -7.58 -12.92
CA GLU A 602 46.42 -6.54 -11.87
C GLU A 602 45.31 -5.53 -12.16
N GLU A 603 45.16 -5.08 -13.42
CA GLU A 603 44.09 -4.17 -13.82
C GLU A 603 42.69 -4.83 -13.73
N GLU A 604 42.55 -6.12 -14.10
CA GLU A 604 41.29 -6.87 -13.89
C GLU A 604 40.92 -6.86 -12.39
N LEU A 605 41.89 -7.15 -11.52
CA LEU A 605 41.69 -7.18 -10.07
C LEU A 605 41.41 -5.79 -9.47
N GLN A 606 42.02 -4.72 -9.99
CA GLN A 606 41.73 -3.35 -9.58
C GLN A 606 40.31 -2.92 -9.98
N ILE A 607 39.91 -3.18 -11.23
CA ILE A 607 38.57 -2.85 -11.74
C ILE A 607 37.50 -3.68 -11.01
N PHE A 608 37.73 -4.98 -10.82
CA PHE A 608 36.83 -5.86 -10.08
C PHE A 608 36.59 -5.36 -8.64
N LYS A 609 37.64 -5.00 -7.90
CA LYS A 609 37.51 -4.42 -6.56
C LYS A 609 36.76 -3.10 -6.54
N ALA A 610 36.97 -2.24 -7.54
CA ALA A 610 36.24 -0.97 -7.66
C ALA A 610 34.74 -1.20 -7.92
N LEU A 611 34.38 -2.14 -8.80
CA LEU A 611 33.00 -2.53 -9.06
C LEU A 611 32.33 -3.12 -7.80
N GLN A 612 33.03 -3.99 -7.06
CA GLN A 612 32.54 -4.52 -5.79
C GLN A 612 32.24 -3.43 -4.75
N GLU A 613 33.14 -2.45 -4.59
CA GLU A 613 32.97 -1.34 -3.65
C GLU A 613 31.83 -0.40 -4.08
N GLU A 614 31.78 -0.04 -5.36
CA GLU A 614 30.68 0.77 -5.92
C GLU A 614 29.32 0.06 -5.76
N ARG A 615 29.27 -1.26 -6.01
CA ARG A 615 28.06 -2.06 -5.81
C ARG A 615 27.67 -2.11 -4.33
N ARG A 616 28.61 -2.37 -3.41
CA ARG A 616 28.33 -2.39 -1.96
C ARG A 616 27.72 -1.06 -1.50
N LEU A 617 28.37 0.06 -1.82
CA LEU A 617 27.88 1.39 -1.43
C LEU A 617 26.49 1.70 -2.03
N ARG A 618 26.23 1.27 -3.27
CA ARG A 618 24.92 1.38 -3.93
C ARG A 618 23.86 0.48 -3.26
N GLU A 619 24.21 -0.75 -2.90
CA GLU A 619 23.32 -1.72 -2.23
C GLU A 619 23.01 -1.29 -0.79
N GLU A 620 23.99 -0.80 -0.04
CA GLU A 620 23.82 -0.24 1.30
C GLU A 620 22.94 1.01 1.28
N ALA A 621 23.16 1.94 0.35
CA ALA A 621 22.33 3.13 0.19
C ALA A 621 20.88 2.77 -0.21
N MET A 622 20.69 1.83 -1.14
CA MET A 622 19.37 1.34 -1.54
C MET A 622 18.65 0.63 -0.38
N ARG A 623 19.36 -0.18 0.40
CA ARG A 623 18.82 -0.88 1.58
C ARG A 623 18.42 0.10 2.67
N ALA A 624 19.29 1.05 3.03
CA ALA A 624 18.99 2.08 4.04
C ALA A 624 17.79 2.96 3.62
N LYS A 625 17.69 3.28 2.32
CA LYS A 625 16.53 3.99 1.75
C LYS A 625 15.24 3.17 1.85
N ALA A 626 15.28 1.88 1.48
CA ALA A 626 14.13 0.98 1.57
C ALA A 626 13.69 0.74 3.03
N GLU A 627 14.64 0.58 3.96
CA GLU A 627 14.37 0.43 5.39
C GLU A 627 13.75 1.70 5.99
N LYS A 628 14.27 2.89 5.66
CA LYS A 628 13.65 4.18 6.04
C LYS A 628 12.22 4.28 5.50
N ALA A 629 11.99 3.93 4.23
CA ALA A 629 10.66 3.96 3.63
C ALA A 629 9.68 2.98 4.30
N ALA A 630 10.10 1.74 4.53
CA ALA A 630 9.29 0.71 5.19
C ALA A 630 8.94 1.10 6.64
N ARG A 631 9.91 1.65 7.39
CA ARG A 631 9.68 2.10 8.77
C ARG A 631 8.68 3.25 8.82
N MET A 632 8.83 4.27 7.97
CA MET A 632 7.85 5.37 7.88
C MET A 632 6.45 4.85 7.46
N LYS A 633 6.36 3.92 6.51
CA LYS A 633 5.07 3.32 6.10
C LYS A 633 4.37 2.60 7.26
N ALA A 634 5.12 1.93 8.13
CA ALA A 634 4.62 1.31 9.36
C ALA A 634 4.20 2.35 10.42
N GLU A 635 5.07 3.31 10.73
CA GLU A 635 4.81 4.43 11.67
C GLU A 635 3.54 5.22 11.27
N THR A 636 3.35 5.47 9.97
CA THR A 636 2.14 6.11 9.43
C THR A 636 0.90 5.23 9.56
N LYS A 637 0.98 3.92 9.22
CA LYS A 637 -0.18 3.00 9.35
C LYS A 637 -0.64 2.86 10.81
N GLU A 638 0.29 2.81 11.77
CA GLU A 638 -0.01 2.82 13.21
C GLU A 638 -0.64 4.14 13.65
N ARG A 639 -0.02 5.29 13.31
CA ARG A 639 -0.53 6.62 13.62
C ARG A 639 -1.95 6.84 13.09
N THR A 640 -2.23 6.37 11.88
CA THR A 640 -3.54 6.50 11.23
C THR A 640 -4.59 5.58 11.84
N MET A 641 -4.23 4.36 12.26
CA MET A 641 -5.13 3.50 13.05
C MET A 641 -5.49 4.16 14.39
N LYS A 642 -4.49 4.71 15.11
CA LYS A 642 -4.70 5.42 16.37
C LYS A 642 -5.54 6.68 16.20
N SER A 643 -5.30 7.44 15.13
CA SER A 643 -6.10 8.62 14.77
C SER A 643 -7.54 8.25 14.39
N PHE A 644 -7.75 7.13 13.69
CA PHE A 644 -9.09 6.60 13.39
C PHE A 644 -9.87 6.30 14.68
N LEU A 645 -9.30 5.56 15.63
CA LEU A 645 -9.95 5.28 16.91
C LEU A 645 -10.24 6.56 17.71
N LEU A 646 -9.34 7.55 17.69
CA LEU A 646 -9.53 8.85 18.35
C LEU A 646 -10.53 9.76 17.62
N SER A 647 -10.68 9.67 16.30
CA SER A 647 -11.62 10.49 15.51
C SER A 647 -13.07 10.28 15.93
N GLN A 648 -13.42 9.04 16.32
CA GLN A 648 -14.76 8.70 16.80
C GLN A 648 -15.04 9.23 18.21
N LYS A 649 -14.04 9.69 18.97
CA LYS A 649 -14.12 10.06 20.41
C LYS A 649 -15.18 11.10 20.77
N HIS A 650 -15.60 11.93 19.82
CA HIS A 650 -16.70 12.89 20.04
C HIS A 650 -18.09 12.22 20.12
N ILE A 651 -18.21 10.96 19.68
CA ILE A 651 -19.40 10.10 19.76
C ILE A 651 -19.12 8.86 20.62
N VAL A 652 -18.02 8.14 20.39
CA VAL A 652 -17.66 6.91 21.12
C VAL A 652 -16.14 6.69 21.20
N TYR A 653 -15.64 6.18 22.32
CA TYR A 653 -14.26 5.69 22.47
C TYR A 653 -14.14 4.57 23.51
N THR A 654 -12.98 3.91 23.54
CA THR A 654 -12.63 2.84 24.48
C THR A 654 -11.52 3.24 25.46
N GLU A 655 -11.53 2.63 26.64
CA GLU A 655 -10.45 2.68 27.63
C GLU A 655 -10.16 1.24 28.12
N PRO A 656 -8.96 0.67 27.86
CA PRO A 656 -7.91 1.23 27.00
C PRO A 656 -8.37 1.41 25.54
N LEU A 657 -7.72 2.31 24.81
CA LEU A 657 -8.04 2.57 23.40
C LEU A 657 -7.80 1.32 22.54
N ASP A 658 -6.63 0.71 22.71
CA ASP A 658 -6.17 -0.48 21.99
C ASP A 658 -6.72 -1.75 22.67
N VAL A 659 -7.91 -2.18 22.26
CA VAL A 659 -8.67 -3.27 22.91
C VAL A 659 -7.96 -4.62 22.75
N GLN A 660 -7.65 -5.30 23.86
CA GLN A 660 -6.95 -6.59 23.85
C GLN A 660 -7.91 -7.76 24.14
N ALA A 661 -7.67 -8.89 23.48
CA ALA A 661 -8.36 -10.15 23.75
C ALA A 661 -8.10 -10.60 25.21
N GLY A 662 -9.13 -11.10 25.90
CA GLY A 662 -9.07 -11.49 27.31
C GLY A 662 -9.15 -10.34 28.33
N SER A 663 -8.96 -9.08 27.93
CA SER A 663 -8.99 -7.93 28.86
C SER A 663 -10.41 -7.40 29.13
N SER A 664 -10.56 -6.51 30.10
CA SER A 664 -11.78 -5.70 30.27
C SER A 664 -11.61 -4.33 29.63
N VAL A 665 -12.60 -3.89 28.86
CA VAL A 665 -12.63 -2.59 28.18
C VAL A 665 -13.86 -1.80 28.64
N THR A 666 -13.69 -0.50 28.85
CA THR A 666 -14.80 0.43 29.09
C THR A 666 -15.11 1.21 27.82
N VAL A 667 -16.35 1.12 27.34
CA VAL A 667 -16.86 1.90 26.21
C VAL A 667 -17.54 3.16 26.75
N TYR A 668 -17.12 4.32 26.27
CA TYR A 668 -17.68 5.64 26.55
C TYR A 668 -18.45 6.14 25.33
N TYR A 669 -19.68 6.63 25.53
CA TYR A 669 -20.57 7.09 24.47
C TYR A 669 -21.19 8.46 24.81
N ASN A 670 -21.28 9.36 23.83
CA ASN A 670 -21.84 10.70 23.97
C ASN A 670 -23.20 10.80 23.24
N PRO A 671 -24.34 10.60 23.93
CA PRO A 671 -25.64 10.62 23.28
C PRO A 671 -25.99 11.99 22.67
N ALA A 672 -25.42 13.10 23.17
CA ALA A 672 -25.75 14.44 22.69
C ALA A 672 -25.41 14.67 21.21
N ASN A 673 -24.42 13.93 20.68
CA ASN A 673 -23.96 14.03 19.29
C ASN A 673 -24.64 13.02 18.35
N THR A 674 -25.76 12.41 18.76
CA THR A 674 -26.37 11.27 18.06
C THR A 674 -27.92 11.36 17.98
N VAL A 675 -28.54 10.37 17.33
CA VAL A 675 -30.01 10.19 17.32
C VAL A 675 -30.60 9.87 18.70
N LEU A 676 -29.77 9.59 19.72
CA LEU A 676 -30.18 9.37 21.11
C LEU A 676 -29.99 10.62 22.00
N ASN A 677 -29.80 11.81 21.41
CA ASN A 677 -29.76 13.06 22.15
C ASN A 677 -31.06 13.29 22.94
N GLY A 678 -30.94 13.73 24.19
CA GLY A 678 -32.07 14.00 25.09
C GLY A 678 -32.83 12.76 25.58
N LYS A 679 -32.35 11.53 25.30
CA LYS A 679 -32.99 10.32 25.81
C LYS A 679 -32.69 10.09 27.31
N PRO A 680 -33.67 9.60 28.10
CA PRO A 680 -33.52 9.45 29.54
C PRO A 680 -32.65 8.23 29.92
N GLU A 681 -32.53 7.26 29.02
CA GLU A 681 -31.72 6.07 29.19
C GLU A 681 -30.97 5.75 27.89
N ILE A 682 -29.78 5.18 28.02
CA ILE A 682 -28.98 4.63 26.93
C ILE A 682 -28.60 3.20 27.31
N TRP A 683 -28.84 2.27 26.40
CA TRP A 683 -28.55 0.85 26.54
C TRP A 683 -27.52 0.42 25.50
N PHE A 684 -26.45 -0.22 25.97
CA PHE A 684 -25.35 -0.74 25.18
C PHE A 684 -25.63 -2.21 24.83
N ARG A 685 -25.58 -2.54 23.53
CA ARG A 685 -25.67 -3.92 23.04
C ARG A 685 -24.36 -4.26 22.35
N CYS A 686 -23.71 -5.33 22.79
CA CYS A 686 -22.36 -5.69 22.36
C CYS A 686 -22.30 -7.16 21.95
N SER A 687 -21.49 -7.46 20.94
CA SER A 687 -21.11 -8.79 20.50
C SER A 687 -19.66 -8.75 20.01
N PHE A 688 -19.17 -9.86 19.48
CA PHE A 688 -17.84 -9.94 18.89
C PHE A 688 -17.89 -10.62 17.52
N ASN A 689 -16.80 -10.46 16.77
CA ASN A 689 -16.55 -11.11 15.49
C ASN A 689 -17.68 -10.89 14.47
N ARG A 690 -17.98 -9.62 14.16
CA ARG A 690 -19.05 -9.18 13.22
C ARG A 690 -20.43 -9.72 13.60
N TRP A 691 -20.74 -9.70 14.90
CA TRP A 691 -21.93 -10.30 15.54
C TRP A 691 -22.02 -11.84 15.47
N THR A 692 -20.97 -12.55 15.04
CA THR A 692 -20.99 -14.01 14.84
C THR A 692 -20.24 -14.83 15.91
N HIS A 693 -19.77 -14.20 16.99
CA HIS A 693 -19.08 -14.91 18.09
C HIS A 693 -19.95 -15.99 18.74
N ARG A 694 -19.32 -17.10 19.17
CA ARG A 694 -20.02 -18.31 19.62
C ARG A 694 -20.83 -18.15 20.90
N LEU A 695 -20.55 -17.13 21.71
CA LEU A 695 -21.34 -16.77 22.90
C LEU A 695 -22.61 -15.99 22.54
N GLY A 696 -22.77 -15.57 21.28
CA GLY A 696 -23.83 -14.66 20.85
C GLY A 696 -23.64 -13.23 21.36
N PRO A 697 -24.64 -12.35 21.14
CA PRO A 697 -24.66 -11.02 21.74
C PRO A 697 -24.73 -11.09 23.26
N LEU A 698 -24.00 -10.22 23.94
CA LEU A 698 -24.08 -10.05 25.39
C LEU A 698 -25.46 -9.47 25.78
N PRO A 699 -25.97 -9.78 26.99
CA PRO A 699 -27.16 -9.14 27.53
C PRO A 699 -27.05 -7.59 27.47
N PRO A 700 -28.12 -6.86 27.07
CA PRO A 700 -28.10 -5.41 27.01
C PRO A 700 -27.70 -4.78 28.35
N GLN A 701 -26.77 -3.84 28.34
CA GLN A 701 -26.29 -3.16 29.55
C GLN A 701 -26.75 -1.71 29.57
N LYS A 702 -27.38 -1.28 30.66
CA LYS A 702 -27.69 0.13 30.88
C LYS A 702 -26.41 0.92 31.11
N MET A 703 -26.17 1.95 30.29
CA MET A 703 -24.97 2.77 30.42
C MET A 703 -25.09 3.75 31.59
N LEU A 704 -23.99 3.94 32.32
CA LEU A 704 -23.93 4.76 33.53
C LEU A 704 -23.31 6.14 33.22
N PRO A 705 -23.81 7.26 33.78
CA PRO A 705 -23.20 8.56 33.59
C PRO A 705 -21.72 8.63 34.00
N THR A 706 -20.94 9.46 33.31
CA THR A 706 -19.58 9.82 33.73
C THR A 706 -19.56 11.05 34.62
N GLU A 707 -18.57 11.13 35.51
CA GLU A 707 -18.39 12.25 36.46
C GLU A 707 -18.25 13.61 35.75
N ASN A 708 -17.68 13.61 34.53
CA ASN A 708 -17.50 14.80 33.69
C ASN A 708 -18.65 15.01 32.65
N GLY A 709 -19.84 14.46 32.93
CA GLY A 709 -21.13 15.06 32.55
C GLY A 709 -21.59 15.04 31.10
N THR A 710 -20.80 14.53 30.14
CA THR A 710 -21.19 14.48 28.71
C THR A 710 -21.33 13.06 28.16
N HIS A 711 -20.59 12.10 28.72
CA HIS A 711 -20.59 10.71 28.25
C HIS A 711 -21.30 9.79 29.26
N VAL A 712 -21.84 8.69 28.76
CA VAL A 712 -22.22 7.50 29.53
C VAL A 712 -21.23 6.37 29.24
N LYS A 713 -21.08 5.40 30.14
CA LYS A 713 -20.12 4.29 30.01
C LYS A 713 -20.70 2.92 30.37
N ALA A 714 -20.14 1.88 29.78
CA ALA A 714 -20.36 0.47 30.13
C ALA A 714 -19.04 -0.30 30.02
N THR A 715 -18.88 -1.40 30.76
CA THR A 715 -17.62 -2.17 30.80
C THR A 715 -17.88 -3.63 30.45
N VAL A 716 -17.08 -4.18 29.54
CA VAL A 716 -17.23 -5.54 29.00
C VAL A 716 -15.89 -6.27 29.04
N LYS A 717 -15.93 -7.57 29.35
CA LYS A 717 -14.78 -8.47 29.20
C LYS A 717 -14.75 -9.01 27.76
N VAL A 718 -13.59 -8.92 27.13
CA VAL A 718 -13.34 -9.33 25.75
C VAL A 718 -12.92 -10.81 25.70
N PRO A 719 -13.52 -11.68 24.87
CA PRO A 719 -13.09 -13.06 24.68
C PRO A 719 -11.64 -13.20 24.18
N LEU A 720 -11.03 -14.39 24.38
CA LEU A 720 -9.69 -14.70 23.85
C LEU A 720 -9.68 -14.93 22.32
N ASP A 721 -10.81 -15.31 21.74
CA ASP A 721 -11.01 -15.50 20.29
C ASP A 721 -11.73 -14.32 19.60
N ALA A 722 -11.82 -13.16 20.27
CA ALA A 722 -12.33 -11.94 19.66
C ALA A 722 -11.25 -11.28 18.78
N HIS A 723 -11.60 -10.93 17.53
CA HIS A 723 -10.83 -10.07 16.62
C HIS A 723 -11.56 -8.75 16.30
N MET A 724 -12.86 -8.67 16.59
CA MET A 724 -13.67 -7.46 16.47
C MET A 724 -14.63 -7.38 17.65
N MET A 725 -14.85 -6.19 18.19
CA MET A 725 -15.93 -5.88 19.12
C MET A 725 -16.98 -5.06 18.37
N ASP A 726 -18.21 -5.55 18.34
CA ASP A 726 -19.31 -5.00 17.55
C ASP A 726 -20.41 -4.50 18.50
N PHE A 727 -20.92 -3.29 18.30
CA PHE A 727 -21.94 -2.75 19.20
C PHE A 727 -22.86 -1.69 18.57
N VAL A 728 -24.02 -1.52 19.21
CA VAL A 728 -24.99 -0.47 18.93
C VAL A 728 -25.58 0.06 20.25
N PHE A 729 -26.14 1.26 20.19
CA PHE A 729 -26.80 1.89 21.35
C PHE A 729 -28.31 1.97 21.10
N SER A 730 -29.13 1.79 22.14
CA SER A 730 -30.59 1.93 22.04
C SER A 730 -31.20 2.71 23.21
N GLU A 731 -32.35 3.34 22.96
CA GLU A 731 -33.13 4.07 23.97
C GLU A 731 -33.65 3.17 25.11
N ARG A 732 -33.75 1.85 24.87
CA ARG A 732 -34.35 0.87 25.80
C ARG A 732 -33.60 -0.46 25.80
N GLU A 733 -33.84 -1.25 26.84
CA GLU A 733 -33.40 -2.64 27.00
C GLU A 733 -33.92 -3.54 25.86
N ASP A 734 -35.14 -3.30 25.38
CA ASP A 734 -35.74 -3.94 24.21
C ASP A 734 -36.30 -2.92 23.21
N GLY A 735 -35.77 -2.95 21.99
CA GLY A 735 -36.19 -2.07 20.89
C GLY A 735 -35.98 -0.58 21.15
N GLY A 736 -36.87 0.25 20.59
CA GLY A 736 -36.80 1.71 20.64
C GLY A 736 -36.05 2.30 19.44
N ILE A 737 -35.58 3.54 19.58
CA ILE A 737 -34.62 4.14 18.63
C ILE A 737 -33.25 3.53 18.90
N PHE A 738 -32.52 3.21 17.82
CA PHE A 738 -31.14 2.76 17.86
C PHE A 738 -30.22 3.83 17.25
N ASP A 739 -29.05 4.01 17.84
CA ASP A 739 -27.89 4.47 17.10
C ASP A 739 -27.07 3.25 16.65
N ASN A 740 -27.15 2.99 15.35
CA ASN A 740 -26.38 1.97 14.64
C ASN A 740 -25.52 2.60 13.52
N LYS A 741 -25.08 3.85 13.70
CA LYS A 741 -24.20 4.56 12.75
C LYS A 741 -24.74 4.54 11.31
N SER A 742 -26.05 4.78 11.15
CA SER A 742 -26.79 4.70 9.87
C SER A 742 -26.77 3.32 9.19
N GLY A 743 -26.91 2.25 9.97
CA GLY A 743 -26.91 0.87 9.46
C GLY A 743 -25.51 0.37 9.05
N MET A 744 -24.49 0.84 9.77
CA MET A 744 -23.09 0.40 9.67
C MET A 744 -22.59 -0.21 10.99
N ASP A 745 -23.35 -0.06 12.08
CA ASP A 745 -22.98 -0.34 13.48
C ASP A 745 -21.68 0.36 13.93
N TYR A 746 -21.25 0.11 15.17
CA TYR A 746 -19.92 0.49 15.63
C TYR A 746 -19.05 -0.77 15.77
N HIS A 747 -17.84 -0.70 15.24
CA HIS A 747 -16.87 -1.79 15.22
C HIS A 747 -15.52 -1.27 15.70
N ILE A 748 -14.88 -2.00 16.62
CA ILE A 748 -13.54 -1.71 17.15
C ILE A 748 -12.69 -2.98 17.05
N PRO A 749 -11.52 -2.95 16.38
CA PRO A 749 -10.61 -4.10 16.30
C PRO A 749 -10.15 -4.58 17.68
N VAL A 750 -10.02 -5.90 17.83
CA VAL A 750 -9.47 -6.55 19.02
C VAL A 750 -8.13 -7.16 18.69
N PHE A 751 -7.09 -6.76 19.41
CA PHE A 751 -5.72 -7.23 19.25
C PHE A 751 -5.44 -8.46 20.14
N GLY A 752 -4.49 -9.29 19.73
CA GLY A 752 -4.09 -10.50 20.49
C GLY A 752 -5.07 -11.69 20.41
N GLY A 753 -6.12 -11.61 19.60
CA GLY A 753 -7.11 -12.68 19.44
C GLY A 753 -6.56 -13.96 18.79
N VAL A 754 -6.95 -15.12 19.34
CA VAL A 754 -6.54 -16.47 18.87
C VAL A 754 -7.20 -16.85 17.53
N ALA A 755 -8.34 -16.23 17.24
CA ALA A 755 -8.97 -16.24 15.92
C ALA A 755 -8.72 -14.90 15.22
N LYS A 756 -8.61 -14.92 13.90
CA LYS A 756 -8.53 -13.73 13.03
C LYS A 756 -9.82 -13.58 12.23
N GLU A 757 -10.08 -12.39 11.72
CA GLU A 757 -11.18 -12.17 10.77
C GLU A 757 -10.96 -13.03 9.51
N PRO A 758 -11.95 -13.83 9.07
CA PRO A 758 -11.79 -14.64 7.86
C PRO A 758 -11.69 -13.73 6.62
N PRO A 759 -10.74 -13.99 5.69
CA PRO A 759 -10.55 -13.16 4.51
C PRO A 759 -11.81 -13.18 3.65
N MET A 760 -12.34 -11.98 3.34
CA MET A 760 -13.41 -11.84 2.35
C MET A 760 -12.85 -12.04 0.94
N HIS A 761 -13.65 -12.60 0.03
CA HIS A 761 -13.33 -12.59 -1.40
C HIS A 761 -14.08 -11.46 -2.10
N ILE A 762 -13.33 -10.49 -2.62
CA ILE A 762 -13.85 -9.25 -3.22
C ILE A 762 -13.42 -9.23 -4.69
N VAL A 763 -14.40 -9.16 -5.59
CA VAL A 763 -14.18 -9.05 -7.03
C VAL A 763 -14.56 -7.66 -7.50
N HIS A 764 -13.58 -6.87 -7.93
CA HIS A 764 -13.83 -5.58 -8.57
C HIS A 764 -14.12 -5.79 -10.06
N ILE A 765 -15.21 -5.22 -10.56
CA ILE A 765 -15.52 -5.17 -11.99
C ILE A 765 -15.40 -3.71 -12.44
N SER A 766 -14.42 -3.46 -13.30
CA SER A 766 -14.06 -2.14 -13.80
C SER A 766 -13.73 -2.18 -15.29
N VAL A 767 -13.73 -1.01 -15.92
CA VAL A 767 -13.24 -0.79 -17.30
C VAL A 767 -11.91 -0.03 -17.33
N GLU A 768 -11.45 0.49 -16.18
CA GLU A 768 -10.15 1.13 -15.99
C GLU A 768 -9.37 0.47 -14.85
N MET A 769 -8.05 0.44 -14.98
CA MET A 769 -7.10 0.04 -13.94
C MET A 769 -5.75 0.73 -14.20
N ALA A 770 -5.14 1.32 -13.18
CA ALA A 770 -3.78 1.86 -13.27
C ALA A 770 -2.72 0.75 -13.13
N PRO A 771 -1.52 0.92 -13.70
CA PRO A 771 -1.16 1.90 -14.73
C PRO A 771 -1.63 1.50 -16.16
N ILE A 772 -2.17 0.29 -16.34
CA ILE A 772 -2.34 -0.41 -17.63
C ILE A 772 -3.45 0.10 -18.56
N ALA A 773 -4.51 0.67 -17.99
CA ALA A 773 -5.77 1.06 -18.63
C ALA A 773 -6.37 2.28 -17.89
N LYS A 774 -5.66 3.40 -17.91
CA LYS A 774 -5.97 4.61 -17.13
C LYS A 774 -6.38 5.78 -18.03
N VAL A 775 -7.53 6.39 -17.74
CA VAL A 775 -8.05 7.61 -18.40
C VAL A 775 -8.40 8.71 -17.39
N GLY A 776 -8.78 8.32 -16.17
CA GLY A 776 -8.98 9.21 -15.03
C GLY A 776 -8.53 8.58 -13.71
N GLY A 777 -8.95 9.18 -12.59
CA GLY A 777 -8.65 8.69 -11.25
C GLY A 777 -9.35 7.37 -10.89
N LEU A 778 -10.33 6.91 -11.69
CA LEU A 778 -10.97 5.61 -11.50
C LEU A 778 -9.94 4.47 -11.52
N GLY A 779 -9.05 4.46 -12.51
CA GLY A 779 -8.01 3.43 -12.61
C GLY A 779 -7.05 3.42 -11.40
N ASP A 780 -6.74 4.60 -10.85
CA ASP A 780 -5.94 4.72 -9.63
C ASP A 780 -6.69 4.12 -8.43
N VAL A 781 -7.95 4.51 -8.21
CA VAL A 781 -8.77 3.98 -7.10
C VAL A 781 -8.90 2.46 -7.15
N VAL A 782 -9.23 1.89 -8.32
CA VAL A 782 -9.37 0.43 -8.49
C VAL A 782 -8.11 -0.31 -8.05
N THR A 783 -6.95 0.19 -8.44
CA THR A 783 -5.66 -0.45 -8.16
C THR A 783 -5.29 -0.29 -6.69
N SER A 784 -5.30 0.95 -6.20
CA SER A 784 -4.77 1.31 -4.89
C SER A 784 -5.68 0.88 -3.74
N LEU A 785 -7.01 0.91 -3.92
CA LEU A 785 -7.96 0.32 -2.97
C LEU A 785 -7.78 -1.21 -2.90
N SER A 786 -7.60 -1.88 -4.05
CA SER A 786 -7.36 -3.34 -4.08
C SER A 786 -6.10 -3.71 -3.32
N ARG A 787 -4.98 -2.99 -3.52
CA ARG A 787 -3.73 -3.17 -2.77
C ARG A 787 -3.94 -2.94 -1.27
N ALA A 788 -4.60 -1.85 -0.88
CA ALA A 788 -4.84 -1.52 0.52
C ALA A 788 -5.76 -2.53 1.24
N VAL A 789 -6.70 -3.15 0.53
CA VAL A 789 -7.58 -4.22 1.05
C VAL A 789 -6.83 -5.57 1.12
N GLN A 790 -5.88 -5.84 0.22
CA GLN A 790 -4.94 -6.95 0.36
C GLN A 790 -3.98 -6.76 1.56
N ASP A 791 -3.49 -5.53 1.77
CA ASP A 791 -2.69 -5.10 2.95
C ASP A 791 -3.48 -5.13 4.29
N LEU A 792 -4.77 -5.49 4.23
CA LEU A 792 -5.67 -5.76 5.36
C LEU A 792 -6.09 -7.26 5.43
N ASN A 793 -5.43 -8.14 4.68
CA ASN A 793 -5.66 -9.60 4.67
C ASN A 793 -7.04 -10.02 4.11
N HIS A 794 -7.52 -9.37 3.05
CA HIS A 794 -8.66 -9.84 2.25
C HIS A 794 -8.22 -10.21 0.82
N ASN A 795 -8.92 -11.15 0.19
CA ASN A 795 -8.61 -11.61 -1.16
C ASN A 795 -9.28 -10.70 -2.19
N VAL A 796 -8.49 -10.04 -3.04
CA VAL A 796 -8.99 -9.12 -4.07
C VAL A 796 -8.56 -9.57 -5.47
N ASP A 797 -9.55 -9.76 -6.34
CA ASP A 797 -9.39 -9.99 -7.78
C ASP A 797 -10.05 -8.85 -8.57
N ILE A 798 -9.50 -8.52 -9.73
CA ILE A 798 -10.08 -7.55 -10.67
C ILE A 798 -10.48 -8.26 -11.96
N ILE A 799 -11.67 -7.98 -12.48
CA ILE A 799 -12.09 -8.35 -13.84
C ILE A 799 -12.06 -7.09 -14.71
N LEU A 800 -11.36 -7.16 -15.85
CA LEU A 800 -11.10 -6.04 -16.76
C LEU A 800 -11.30 -6.48 -18.23
N PRO A 801 -11.72 -5.60 -19.17
CA PRO A 801 -11.69 -5.93 -20.59
C PRO A 801 -10.25 -5.98 -21.13
N LYS A 802 -9.95 -6.97 -21.98
CA LYS A 802 -8.66 -7.01 -22.70
C LYS A 802 -8.70 -6.09 -23.92
N TYR A 803 -8.43 -4.81 -23.70
CA TYR A 803 -8.23 -3.84 -24.78
C TYR A 803 -7.00 -4.18 -25.63
N ASP A 804 -6.99 -3.72 -26.88
CA ASP A 804 -5.80 -3.71 -27.73
C ASP A 804 -4.77 -2.64 -27.30
N CYS A 805 -5.20 -1.59 -26.59
CA CYS A 805 -4.35 -0.50 -26.12
C CYS A 805 -3.76 -0.68 -24.69
N LEU A 806 -3.76 -1.89 -24.13
CA LEU A 806 -3.20 -2.16 -22.79
C LEU A 806 -1.68 -1.98 -22.75
N LYS A 807 -1.15 -1.35 -21.69
CA LYS A 807 0.30 -1.32 -21.40
C LYS A 807 0.80 -2.70 -20.89
N MET A 808 0.86 -3.69 -21.78
CA MET A 808 1.17 -5.09 -21.43
C MET A 808 2.51 -5.29 -20.71
N ASN A 809 3.48 -4.39 -20.88
CA ASN A 809 4.76 -4.39 -20.16
C ASN A 809 4.65 -4.15 -18.64
N GLN A 810 3.47 -3.75 -18.15
CA GLN A 810 3.18 -3.57 -16.72
C GLN A 810 2.31 -4.72 -16.14
N VAL A 811 2.05 -5.77 -16.92
CA VAL A 811 1.37 -7.00 -16.45
C VAL A 811 2.41 -8.09 -16.23
N LYS A 812 2.55 -8.55 -14.99
CA LYS A 812 3.40 -9.70 -14.62
C LYS A 812 2.60 -11.00 -14.74
N ASP A 813 3.31 -12.13 -14.85
CA ASP A 813 2.74 -13.48 -14.84
C ASP A 813 1.62 -13.70 -15.88
N PHE A 814 1.66 -12.96 -17.00
CA PHE A 814 0.57 -12.91 -17.98
C PHE A 814 0.46 -14.19 -18.81
N GLN A 815 -0.63 -14.92 -18.62
CA GLN A 815 -0.85 -16.24 -19.21
C GLN A 815 -2.32 -16.47 -19.62
N PHE A 816 -2.56 -17.39 -20.56
CA PHE A 816 -3.90 -17.87 -20.85
C PHE A 816 -4.41 -18.72 -19.68
N HIS A 817 -5.65 -18.47 -19.24
CA HIS A 817 -6.24 -19.15 -18.08
C HIS A 817 -7.32 -20.17 -18.51
N LYS A 818 -8.32 -19.73 -19.28
CA LYS A 818 -9.37 -20.58 -19.89
C LYS A 818 -10.09 -19.82 -20.99
N SER A 819 -10.97 -20.47 -21.74
CA SER A 819 -12.00 -19.79 -22.53
C SER A 819 -13.38 -20.38 -22.29
N TYR A 820 -14.41 -19.61 -22.61
CA TYR A 820 -15.82 -20.00 -22.56
C TYR A 820 -16.58 -19.33 -23.70
N PHE A 821 -17.83 -19.73 -23.95
CA PHE A 821 -18.63 -19.20 -25.06
C PHE A 821 -19.85 -18.45 -24.53
N TRP A 822 -20.00 -17.19 -24.91
CA TRP A 822 -21.14 -16.36 -24.54
C TRP A 822 -21.42 -15.27 -25.59
N GLY A 823 -22.66 -14.78 -25.68
CA GLY A 823 -23.02 -13.66 -26.56
C GLY A 823 -22.76 -13.91 -28.05
N GLY A 824 -22.68 -15.17 -28.47
CA GLY A 824 -22.37 -15.57 -29.85
C GLY A 824 -20.87 -15.61 -30.21
N THR A 825 -19.96 -15.50 -29.24
CA THR A 825 -18.51 -15.54 -29.47
C THR A 825 -17.76 -16.34 -28.39
N GLU A 826 -16.53 -16.74 -28.69
CA GLU A 826 -15.59 -17.20 -27.66
C GLU A 826 -15.10 -15.97 -26.88
N ILE A 827 -14.98 -16.12 -25.57
CA ILE A 827 -14.32 -15.16 -24.68
C ILE A 827 -13.12 -15.86 -24.06
N LYS A 828 -11.92 -15.40 -24.41
CA LYS A 828 -10.67 -15.90 -23.82
C LYS A 828 -10.40 -15.14 -22.54
N VAL A 829 -10.05 -15.87 -21.49
CA VAL A 829 -9.65 -15.33 -20.20
C VAL A 829 -8.14 -15.43 -20.11
N TRP A 830 -7.51 -14.29 -19.93
CA TRP A 830 -6.09 -14.22 -19.57
C TRP A 830 -5.99 -13.84 -18.09
N PHE A 831 -4.98 -14.34 -17.41
CA PHE A 831 -4.67 -14.00 -16.02
C PHE A 831 -3.30 -13.33 -15.96
N GLY A 832 -3.12 -12.40 -15.03
CA GLY A 832 -1.82 -11.82 -14.69
C GLY A 832 -1.90 -10.99 -13.42
N LYS A 833 -0.79 -10.35 -13.04
CA LYS A 833 -0.71 -9.45 -11.88
C LYS A 833 -0.32 -8.04 -12.28
N VAL A 834 -0.97 -7.05 -11.68
CA VAL A 834 -0.72 -5.63 -11.90
C VAL A 834 -0.59 -4.96 -10.53
N GLU A 835 0.58 -4.35 -10.26
CA GLU A 835 0.98 -3.83 -8.93
C GLU A 835 0.75 -4.81 -7.75
N GLY A 836 0.85 -6.12 -8.03
CA GLY A 836 0.65 -7.22 -7.09
C GLY A 836 -0.76 -7.83 -7.12
N VAL A 837 -1.77 -7.06 -7.53
CA VAL A 837 -3.18 -7.48 -7.56
C VAL A 837 -3.44 -8.47 -8.71
N SER A 838 -4.25 -9.49 -8.45
CA SER A 838 -4.71 -10.46 -9.44
C SER A 838 -5.70 -9.85 -10.42
N VAL A 839 -5.50 -10.07 -11.73
CA VAL A 839 -6.35 -9.51 -12.79
C VAL A 839 -6.74 -10.57 -13.81
N TYR A 840 -8.04 -10.71 -14.06
CA TYR A 840 -8.62 -11.50 -15.14
C TYR A 840 -9.04 -10.59 -16.30
N PHE A 841 -8.41 -10.78 -17.46
CA PHE A 841 -8.65 -10.00 -18.66
C PHE A 841 -9.57 -10.78 -19.60
N LEU A 842 -10.78 -10.24 -19.86
CA LEU A 842 -11.75 -10.86 -20.75
C LEU A 842 -11.57 -10.37 -22.18
N GLU A 843 -11.37 -11.30 -23.11
CA GLU A 843 -11.13 -11.03 -24.53
C GLU A 843 -12.19 -11.70 -25.43
N PRO A 844 -13.33 -11.04 -25.66
CA PRO A 844 -14.30 -11.47 -26.67
C PRO A 844 -13.69 -11.45 -28.07
N GLN A 845 -13.69 -12.59 -28.75
CA GLN A 845 -13.06 -12.76 -30.08
C GLN A 845 -13.87 -12.08 -31.22
N ASN A 846 -14.86 -11.25 -30.88
CA ASN A 846 -15.69 -10.46 -31.79
C ASN A 846 -15.14 -9.03 -32.05
N GLY A 847 -14.02 -8.65 -31.41
CA GLY A 847 -13.36 -7.37 -31.64
C GLY A 847 -14.05 -6.13 -31.03
N LEU A 848 -15.01 -6.30 -30.12
CA LEU A 848 -15.64 -5.18 -29.39
C LEU A 848 -14.61 -4.28 -28.66
N PHE A 849 -13.51 -4.88 -28.19
CA PHE A 849 -12.46 -4.22 -27.40
C PHE A 849 -11.19 -3.88 -28.18
N TRP A 850 -11.16 -4.16 -29.49
CA TRP A 850 -10.06 -3.75 -30.38
C TRP A 850 -10.44 -2.43 -31.06
N LYS A 851 -10.07 -1.31 -30.43
CA LYS A 851 -10.49 0.05 -30.80
C LYS A 851 -9.38 1.10 -30.65
N GLY A 852 -8.23 0.75 -30.10
CA GLY A 852 -7.16 1.67 -29.72
C GLY A 852 -7.47 2.52 -28.49
N CYS A 853 -8.62 2.35 -27.84
CA CYS A 853 -9.05 3.15 -26.69
C CYS A 853 -10.00 2.43 -25.71
N VAL A 854 -10.00 2.93 -24.46
CA VAL A 854 -10.96 2.55 -23.41
C VAL A 854 -12.34 3.13 -23.73
N TYR A 855 -12.46 4.45 -23.82
CA TYR A 855 -13.71 5.19 -24.10
C TYR A 855 -13.63 5.97 -25.43
N GLY A 856 -14.78 6.49 -25.86
CA GLY A 856 -14.93 7.37 -27.01
C GLY A 856 -15.45 6.68 -28.27
N CYS A 857 -15.88 5.41 -28.17
CA CYS A 857 -16.57 4.76 -29.27
C CYS A 857 -18.06 5.07 -29.22
N ASN A 858 -18.68 5.22 -30.39
CA ASN A 858 -20.13 5.49 -30.53
C ASN A 858 -21.04 4.42 -29.90
N ASN A 859 -20.48 3.27 -29.48
CA ASN A 859 -21.19 2.16 -28.87
C ASN A 859 -20.60 1.69 -27.52
N ASP A 860 -19.96 2.59 -26.76
CA ASP A 860 -19.40 2.25 -25.43
C ASP A 860 -20.41 1.57 -24.48
N GLY A 861 -21.69 1.97 -24.51
CA GLY A 861 -22.75 1.31 -23.75
C GLY A 861 -23.01 -0.15 -24.16
N GLU A 862 -22.89 -0.49 -25.45
CA GLU A 862 -22.98 -1.87 -25.93
C GLU A 862 -21.73 -2.67 -25.53
N ARG A 863 -20.54 -2.07 -25.71
CA ARG A 863 -19.24 -2.68 -25.34
C ARG A 863 -19.26 -3.06 -23.86
N PHE A 864 -19.53 -2.10 -22.97
CA PHE A 864 -19.49 -2.35 -21.53
C PHE A 864 -20.66 -3.20 -21.03
N GLY A 865 -21.86 -3.07 -21.63
CA GLY A 865 -22.98 -3.98 -21.37
C GLY A 865 -22.63 -5.45 -21.68
N PHE A 866 -21.99 -5.71 -22.82
CA PHE A 866 -21.46 -7.05 -23.16
C PHE A 866 -20.44 -7.54 -22.14
N PHE A 867 -19.50 -6.68 -21.73
CA PHE A 867 -18.48 -7.01 -20.72
C PHE A 867 -19.08 -7.33 -19.34
N CYS A 868 -20.08 -6.59 -18.88
CA CYS A 868 -20.73 -6.85 -17.60
C CYS A 868 -21.38 -8.24 -17.53
N HIS A 869 -22.07 -8.64 -18.61
CA HIS A 869 -22.55 -10.01 -18.76
C HIS A 869 -21.39 -11.01 -18.78
N ALA A 870 -20.36 -10.78 -19.60
CA ALA A 870 -19.21 -11.66 -19.71
C ALA A 870 -18.51 -11.88 -18.36
N ALA A 871 -18.40 -10.85 -17.52
CA ALA A 871 -17.83 -10.95 -16.17
C ALA A 871 -18.67 -11.83 -15.24
N LEU A 872 -20.00 -11.70 -15.27
CA LEU A 872 -20.91 -12.55 -14.49
C LEU A 872 -20.90 -14.01 -14.97
N GLU A 873 -20.83 -14.23 -16.28
CA GLU A 873 -20.67 -15.55 -16.89
C GLU A 873 -19.32 -16.19 -16.54
N PHE A 874 -18.23 -15.41 -16.53
CA PHE A 874 -16.91 -15.88 -16.12
C PHE A 874 -16.89 -16.34 -14.65
N LEU A 875 -17.55 -15.60 -13.76
CA LEU A 875 -17.71 -15.96 -12.35
C LEU A 875 -18.53 -17.25 -12.20
N LEU A 876 -19.72 -17.30 -12.80
CA LEU A 876 -20.62 -18.46 -12.74
C LEU A 876 -19.97 -19.73 -13.34
N GLN A 877 -19.45 -19.64 -14.56
CA GLN A 877 -18.76 -20.74 -15.26
C GLN A 877 -17.33 -20.98 -14.71
N GLY A 878 -16.93 -20.28 -13.65
CA GLY A 878 -15.72 -20.57 -12.88
C GLY A 878 -15.97 -21.19 -11.51
N GLY A 879 -17.22 -21.21 -11.03
CA GLY A 879 -17.48 -21.55 -9.62
C GLY A 879 -16.89 -20.52 -8.65
N PHE A 880 -16.72 -19.27 -9.08
CA PHE A 880 -16.29 -18.18 -8.20
C PHE A 880 -17.50 -17.68 -7.41
N HIS A 881 -17.43 -17.80 -6.08
CA HIS A 881 -18.49 -17.35 -5.15
C HIS A 881 -17.96 -16.23 -4.25
N PRO A 882 -17.68 -15.02 -4.79
CA PRO A 882 -17.17 -13.90 -3.99
C PRO A 882 -18.18 -13.44 -2.94
N ASP A 883 -17.70 -12.89 -1.84
CA ASP A 883 -18.54 -12.18 -0.86
C ASP A 883 -19.09 -10.88 -1.45
N ILE A 884 -18.23 -10.13 -2.14
CA ILE A 884 -18.52 -8.81 -2.70
C ILE A 884 -18.19 -8.81 -4.19
N ILE A 885 -19.12 -8.29 -4.99
CA ILE A 885 -18.86 -7.84 -6.36
C ILE A 885 -18.93 -6.31 -6.34
N HIS A 886 -17.76 -5.67 -6.40
CA HIS A 886 -17.62 -4.21 -6.33
C HIS A 886 -17.61 -3.63 -7.75
N CYS A 887 -18.66 -2.89 -8.07
CA CYS A 887 -18.88 -2.28 -9.37
C CYS A 887 -18.49 -0.80 -9.33
N HIS A 888 -17.68 -0.36 -10.29
CA HIS A 888 -17.22 1.02 -10.44
C HIS A 888 -17.92 1.73 -11.61
N ASP A 889 -18.62 2.83 -11.31
CA ASP A 889 -19.22 3.78 -12.26
C ASP A 889 -20.21 3.20 -13.29
N TRP A 890 -20.81 4.07 -14.12
CA TRP A 890 -21.84 3.75 -15.12
C TRP A 890 -21.47 2.63 -16.10
N SER A 891 -20.19 2.39 -16.31
CA SER A 891 -19.66 1.39 -17.25
C SER A 891 -19.74 -0.04 -16.69
N SER A 892 -19.66 -0.23 -15.37
CA SER A 892 -19.93 -1.52 -14.72
C SER A 892 -21.34 -1.64 -14.13
N ALA A 893 -22.08 -0.52 -14.06
CA ALA A 893 -23.46 -0.46 -13.57
C ALA A 893 -24.40 -1.60 -14.04
N PRO A 894 -24.32 -2.12 -15.29
CA PRO A 894 -25.13 -3.27 -15.70
C PRO A 894 -24.97 -4.51 -14.84
N VAL A 895 -23.79 -4.76 -14.24
CA VAL A 895 -23.57 -5.89 -13.33
C VAL A 895 -24.62 -5.91 -12.21
N ALA A 896 -24.94 -4.76 -11.63
CA ALA A 896 -25.78 -4.67 -10.44
C ALA A 896 -27.18 -5.26 -10.65
N TRP A 897 -27.87 -4.88 -11.74
CA TRP A 897 -29.19 -5.44 -12.03
C TRP A 897 -29.11 -6.81 -12.67
N LEU A 898 -28.15 -7.05 -13.58
CA LEU A 898 -28.02 -8.35 -14.24
C LEU A 898 -27.77 -9.46 -13.23
N PHE A 899 -26.86 -9.23 -12.27
CA PHE A 899 -26.59 -10.13 -11.17
C PHE A 899 -27.87 -10.50 -10.42
N LYS A 900 -28.60 -9.49 -9.92
CA LYS A 900 -29.82 -9.68 -9.13
C LYS A 900 -30.94 -10.38 -9.93
N GLU A 901 -31.20 -9.91 -11.15
CA GLU A 901 -32.26 -10.40 -12.04
C GLU A 901 -32.00 -11.81 -12.60
N GLN A 902 -30.73 -12.18 -12.85
CA GLN A 902 -30.39 -13.35 -13.68
C GLN A 902 -29.43 -14.36 -13.03
N TYR A 903 -28.51 -13.95 -12.14
CA TYR A 903 -27.43 -14.82 -11.64
C TYR A 903 -27.59 -15.28 -10.18
N THR A 904 -28.32 -14.52 -9.33
CA THR A 904 -28.53 -14.83 -7.90
C THR A 904 -28.93 -16.29 -7.64
N HIS A 905 -29.78 -16.85 -8.51
CA HIS A 905 -30.35 -18.19 -8.34
C HIS A 905 -29.41 -19.33 -8.77
N TYR A 906 -28.31 -19.04 -9.47
CA TYR A 906 -27.34 -20.05 -9.95
C TYR A 906 -26.14 -20.20 -8.98
N GLY A 907 -26.40 -20.17 -7.67
CA GLY A 907 -25.40 -20.39 -6.62
C GLY A 907 -24.64 -19.14 -6.14
N LEU A 908 -24.88 -17.97 -6.71
CA LEU A 908 -24.28 -16.70 -6.25
C LEU A 908 -25.10 -15.98 -5.17
N SER A 909 -26.07 -16.65 -4.53
CA SER A 909 -27.02 -16.04 -3.58
C SER A 909 -26.38 -15.41 -2.33
N LYS A 910 -25.16 -15.80 -1.97
CA LYS A 910 -24.38 -15.20 -0.87
C LYS A 910 -23.70 -13.88 -1.24
N SER A 911 -23.35 -13.68 -2.52
CA SER A 911 -22.61 -12.50 -2.97
C SER A 911 -23.44 -11.22 -2.86
N ARG A 912 -22.78 -10.08 -2.67
CA ARG A 912 -23.41 -8.76 -2.53
C ARG A 912 -22.82 -7.75 -3.50
N ILE A 913 -23.66 -6.85 -4.00
CA ILE A 913 -23.31 -5.81 -4.95
C ILE A 913 -23.01 -4.53 -4.17
N VAL A 914 -21.78 -4.03 -4.29
CA VAL A 914 -21.41 -2.69 -3.84
C VAL A 914 -21.11 -1.83 -5.06
N PHE A 915 -21.60 -0.59 -5.09
CA PHE A 915 -21.48 0.30 -6.24
C PHE A 915 -20.82 1.64 -5.86
N THR A 916 -19.69 1.99 -6.48
CA THR A 916 -19.05 3.31 -6.32
C THR A 916 -19.31 4.20 -7.54
N ILE A 917 -19.94 5.35 -7.32
CA ILE A 917 -20.04 6.44 -8.30
C ILE A 917 -18.75 7.26 -8.25
N HIS A 918 -18.02 7.34 -9.36
CA HIS A 918 -16.80 8.17 -9.47
C HIS A 918 -17.09 9.54 -10.10
N ASN A 919 -18.05 9.64 -11.03
CA ASN A 919 -18.57 10.92 -11.52
C ASN A 919 -20.01 10.80 -12.06
N LEU A 920 -20.98 11.41 -11.37
CA LEU A 920 -22.41 11.28 -11.70
C LEU A 920 -22.83 11.91 -13.05
N GLU A 921 -22.00 12.78 -13.63
CA GLU A 921 -22.28 13.41 -14.94
C GLU A 921 -22.27 12.42 -16.12
N PHE A 922 -21.72 11.21 -15.94
CA PHE A 922 -21.65 10.19 -16.97
C PHE A 922 -22.62 9.03 -16.68
N GLY A 923 -23.51 8.73 -17.62
CA GLY A 923 -24.38 7.54 -17.56
C GLY A 923 -25.36 7.51 -16.39
N ALA A 924 -25.86 8.67 -15.93
CA ALA A 924 -26.77 8.82 -14.80
C ALA A 924 -27.99 7.86 -14.82
N ASP A 925 -28.56 7.54 -16.00
CA ASP A 925 -29.66 6.58 -16.13
C ASP A 925 -29.24 5.15 -15.74
N LEU A 926 -28.03 4.73 -16.13
CA LEU A 926 -27.47 3.41 -15.80
C LEU A 926 -27.06 3.36 -14.33
N ILE A 927 -26.49 4.45 -13.80
CA ILE A 927 -26.23 4.64 -12.36
C ILE A 927 -27.54 4.50 -11.57
N GLY A 928 -28.61 5.18 -11.97
CA GLY A 928 -29.92 5.10 -11.31
C GLY A 928 -30.50 3.68 -11.30
N LYS A 929 -30.35 2.94 -12.42
CA LYS A 929 -30.72 1.52 -12.39
C LYS A 929 -29.81 0.73 -11.44
N ALA A 930 -28.49 0.90 -11.46
CA ALA A 930 -27.60 0.18 -10.53
C ALA A 930 -27.88 0.50 -9.05
N MET A 931 -28.15 1.76 -8.71
CA MET A 931 -28.53 2.20 -7.36
C MET A 931 -29.80 1.52 -6.83
N THR A 932 -30.73 1.12 -7.71
CA THR A 932 -31.89 0.31 -7.32
C THR A 932 -31.47 -1.07 -6.82
N TYR A 933 -30.55 -1.75 -7.50
CA TYR A 933 -30.21 -3.17 -7.28
C TYR A 933 -28.97 -3.42 -6.40
N ALA A 934 -28.10 -2.42 -6.19
CA ALA A 934 -26.95 -2.52 -5.29
C ALA A 934 -27.40 -2.68 -3.82
N ASP A 935 -26.68 -3.49 -3.03
CA ASP A 935 -26.98 -3.71 -1.61
C ASP A 935 -26.52 -2.52 -0.77
N LYS A 936 -25.30 -2.03 -1.03
CA LYS A 936 -24.79 -0.73 -0.55
C LYS A 936 -24.18 0.06 -1.72
N ALA A 937 -24.21 1.37 -1.62
CA ALA A 937 -23.60 2.28 -2.60
C ALA A 937 -22.76 3.36 -1.91
N THR A 938 -21.81 3.92 -2.64
CA THR A 938 -20.95 5.00 -2.16
C THR A 938 -20.51 5.92 -3.30
N THR A 939 -19.95 7.06 -2.95
CA THR A 939 -19.20 7.92 -3.87
C THR A 939 -17.93 8.42 -3.19
N VAL A 940 -17.07 9.06 -3.97
CA VAL A 940 -15.66 9.26 -3.61
C VAL A 940 -15.38 10.44 -2.66
N SER A 941 -16.41 11.05 -2.04
CA SER A 941 -16.26 11.92 -0.86
C SER A 941 -17.58 12.17 -0.07
N PRO A 942 -17.52 12.46 1.25
CA PRO A 942 -18.67 12.82 2.09
C PRO A 942 -19.40 14.12 1.71
N THR A 943 -18.72 15.12 1.15
CA THR A 943 -19.36 16.37 0.70
C THR A 943 -19.96 16.20 -0.68
N TYR A 944 -19.33 15.47 -1.60
CA TYR A 944 -19.96 15.18 -2.90
C TYR A 944 -21.22 14.32 -2.75
N SER A 945 -21.25 13.36 -1.81
CA SER A 945 -22.46 12.58 -1.54
C SER A 945 -23.65 13.45 -1.08
N LYS A 946 -23.38 14.53 -0.35
CA LYS A 946 -24.36 15.56 0.03
C LYS A 946 -24.74 16.45 -1.17
N GLU A 947 -23.77 16.92 -1.95
CA GLU A 947 -24.01 17.72 -3.17
C GLU A 947 -24.94 17.00 -4.16
N VAL A 948 -24.74 15.68 -4.38
CA VAL A 948 -25.58 14.89 -5.31
C VAL A 948 -26.85 14.31 -4.67
N SER A 949 -27.06 14.46 -3.36
CA SER A 949 -28.16 13.80 -2.63
C SER A 949 -29.56 14.15 -3.16
N GLY A 950 -29.74 15.36 -3.71
CA GLY A 950 -30.98 15.82 -4.33
C GLY A 950 -31.20 15.37 -5.77
N ASN A 951 -30.27 14.64 -6.39
CA ASN A 951 -30.44 14.12 -7.74
C ASN A 951 -31.51 13.02 -7.77
N PRO A 952 -32.48 13.03 -8.71
CA PRO A 952 -33.52 12.00 -8.82
C PRO A 952 -33.04 10.54 -8.86
N VAL A 953 -31.81 10.27 -9.31
CA VAL A 953 -31.25 8.91 -9.36
C VAL A 953 -30.58 8.46 -8.04
N ILE A 954 -30.41 9.38 -7.09
CA ILE A 954 -29.74 9.16 -5.79
C ILE A 954 -30.71 9.32 -4.62
N ALA A 955 -31.60 10.32 -4.67
CA ALA A 955 -32.54 10.65 -3.60
C ALA A 955 -33.41 9.47 -3.10
N PRO A 956 -33.88 8.52 -3.94
CA PRO A 956 -34.63 7.34 -3.48
C PRO A 956 -33.78 6.31 -2.71
N HIS A 957 -32.46 6.47 -2.66
CA HIS A 957 -31.50 5.45 -2.23
C HIS A 957 -30.54 5.95 -1.13
N LEU A 958 -30.79 7.13 -0.56
CA LEU A 958 -29.92 7.76 0.46
C LEU A 958 -29.67 6.86 1.69
N TYR A 959 -30.63 6.02 2.07
CA TYR A 959 -30.51 5.06 3.19
C TYR A 959 -29.38 4.02 3.02
N LYS A 960 -28.86 3.85 1.79
CA LYS A 960 -27.75 2.93 1.47
C LYS A 960 -26.61 3.62 0.70
N PHE A 961 -26.61 4.95 0.60
CA PHE A 961 -25.63 5.72 -0.16
C PHE A 961 -24.70 6.52 0.75
N HIS A 962 -23.39 6.29 0.60
CA HIS A 962 -22.36 6.81 1.48
C HIS A 962 -21.37 7.71 0.70
N GLY A 963 -20.47 8.38 1.42
CA GLY A 963 -19.33 9.09 0.83
C GLY A 963 -18.04 8.68 1.55
N ILE A 964 -17.05 8.19 0.82
CA ILE A 964 -15.75 7.76 1.34
C ILE A 964 -14.67 8.45 0.52
N VAL A 965 -13.81 9.24 1.16
CA VAL A 965 -12.71 9.97 0.50
C VAL A 965 -11.71 8.99 -0.10
N ASN A 966 -11.21 9.24 -1.32
CA ASN A 966 -10.14 8.41 -1.89
C ASN A 966 -8.79 8.68 -1.21
N GLY A 967 -7.94 7.65 -1.10
CA GLY A 967 -6.51 7.83 -0.80
C GLY A 967 -5.65 8.00 -2.06
N ILE A 968 -4.36 8.25 -1.85
CA ILE A 968 -3.29 8.03 -2.83
C ILE A 968 -2.44 6.80 -2.47
N ASP A 969 -1.75 6.23 -3.45
CA ASP A 969 -0.80 5.13 -3.23
C ASP A 969 0.61 5.69 -2.98
N PRO A 970 1.20 5.51 -1.79
CA PRO A 970 2.54 6.02 -1.48
C PRO A 970 3.64 5.21 -2.17
N ASP A 971 3.36 4.04 -2.75
CA ASP A 971 4.36 3.32 -3.55
C ASP A 971 4.46 3.88 -4.98
N ILE A 972 3.49 4.74 -5.38
CA ILE A 972 3.44 5.45 -6.66
C ILE A 972 3.79 6.95 -6.47
N TRP A 973 3.24 7.58 -5.43
CA TRP A 973 3.33 9.02 -5.17
C TRP A 973 4.08 9.30 -3.86
N ASP A 974 5.41 9.24 -3.90
CA ASP A 974 6.25 9.50 -2.74
C ASP A 974 7.59 10.15 -3.14
N PRO A 975 7.88 11.40 -2.72
CA PRO A 975 9.15 12.07 -3.05
C PRO A 975 10.39 11.41 -2.44
N LEU A 976 10.27 10.46 -1.49
CA LEU A 976 11.43 9.65 -1.11
C LEU A 976 11.77 8.64 -2.23
N ASN A 977 10.80 7.98 -2.86
CA ASN A 977 11.03 6.88 -3.80
C ASN A 977 10.82 7.20 -5.28
N ASP A 978 10.31 8.39 -5.60
CA ASP A 978 10.17 8.92 -6.96
C ASP A 978 11.52 8.94 -7.71
N LYS A 979 11.45 8.65 -9.02
CA LYS A 979 12.56 8.53 -9.97
C LYS A 979 12.55 9.63 -11.04
N PHE A 980 11.53 10.49 -11.05
CA PHE A 980 11.35 11.58 -12.01
C PHE A 980 11.77 12.95 -11.45
N ILE A 981 12.23 13.01 -10.20
CA ILE A 981 12.71 14.20 -9.49
C ILE A 981 14.23 14.12 -9.26
N PRO A 982 14.96 15.26 -9.21
CA PRO A 982 16.42 15.25 -9.16
C PRO A 982 17.01 14.85 -7.80
N ILE A 983 16.30 15.13 -6.70
CA ILE A 983 16.68 14.80 -5.32
C ILE A 983 15.47 14.15 -4.64
N SER A 984 15.67 12.99 -4.01
CA SER A 984 14.65 12.37 -3.16
C SER A 984 14.54 13.08 -1.81
N TYR A 985 13.34 13.38 -1.35
CA TYR A 985 13.12 14.15 -0.12
C TYR A 985 11.99 13.62 0.78
N THR A 986 12.04 14.07 2.03
CA THR A 986 11.05 13.82 3.09
C THR A 986 10.64 15.15 3.72
N SER A 987 9.68 15.16 4.66
CA SER A 987 9.22 16.38 5.31
C SER A 987 10.37 17.17 5.98
N GLU A 988 11.41 16.49 6.46
CA GLU A 988 12.62 17.07 7.06
C GLU A 988 13.56 17.81 6.08
N ASN A 989 13.55 17.49 4.78
CA ASN A 989 14.37 18.17 3.76
C ASN A 989 13.54 18.68 2.57
N VAL A 990 12.26 18.98 2.82
CA VAL A 990 11.30 19.44 1.80
C VAL A 990 11.77 20.71 1.06
N VAL A 991 12.40 21.66 1.76
CA VAL A 991 12.85 22.93 1.15
C VAL A 991 13.96 22.68 0.12
N GLU A 992 14.94 21.83 0.43
CA GLU A 992 16.02 21.44 -0.48
C GLU A 992 15.46 20.68 -1.70
N GLY A 993 14.69 19.62 -1.45
CA GLY A 993 14.14 18.76 -2.50
C GLY A 993 13.21 19.51 -3.46
N LYS A 994 12.33 20.37 -2.94
CA LYS A 994 11.46 21.22 -3.77
C LYS A 994 12.25 22.28 -4.53
N THR A 995 13.32 22.85 -3.97
CA THR A 995 14.17 23.84 -4.67
C THR A 995 14.86 23.19 -5.87
N ALA A 996 15.51 22.04 -5.68
CA ALA A 996 16.15 21.32 -6.78
C ALA A 996 15.13 20.86 -7.85
N ALA A 997 13.93 20.41 -7.44
CA ALA A 997 12.86 20.07 -8.36
C ALA A 997 12.33 21.29 -9.14
N LYS A 998 12.26 22.47 -8.50
CA LYS A 998 11.84 23.75 -9.10
C LYS A 998 12.85 24.25 -10.13
N GLU A 999 14.14 24.20 -9.82
CA GLU A 999 15.23 24.53 -10.76
C GLU A 999 15.23 23.59 -11.98
N ALA A 1000 15.08 22.27 -11.75
CA ALA A 1000 14.98 21.28 -12.82
C ALA A 1000 13.71 21.45 -13.67
N LEU A 1001 12.58 21.82 -13.06
CA LEU A 1001 11.34 22.15 -13.77
C LEU A 1001 11.50 23.41 -14.63
N GLN A 1002 12.09 24.47 -14.08
CA GLN A 1002 12.40 25.71 -14.79
C GLN A 1002 13.31 25.42 -15.99
N GLN A 1003 14.39 24.65 -15.78
CA GLN A 1003 15.32 24.23 -16.83
C GLN A 1003 14.65 23.39 -17.93
N ARG A 1004 13.89 22.34 -17.57
CA ARG A 1004 13.21 21.44 -18.52
C ARG A 1004 12.19 22.17 -19.40
N LEU A 1005 11.60 23.26 -18.90
CA LEU A 1005 10.56 24.02 -19.59
C LEU A 1005 11.04 25.31 -20.25
N GLY A 1006 12.32 25.68 -20.07
CA GLY A 1006 12.90 26.91 -20.62
C GLY A 1006 12.47 28.19 -19.88
N LEU A 1007 11.98 28.07 -18.64
CA LEU A 1007 11.66 29.20 -17.79
C LEU A 1007 12.94 29.79 -17.19
N LYS A 1008 12.87 31.05 -16.73
CA LYS A 1008 13.93 31.67 -15.97
C LYS A 1008 14.14 30.93 -14.64
N GLN A 1009 15.37 30.51 -14.38
CA GLN A 1009 15.79 30.04 -13.06
C GLN A 1009 15.82 31.23 -12.10
N ALA A 1010 14.92 31.21 -11.11
CA ALA A 1010 14.75 32.26 -10.12
C ALA A 1010 13.85 31.78 -8.97
N ASP A 1011 14.08 32.26 -7.74
CA ASP A 1011 13.11 32.05 -6.66
C ASP A 1011 11.96 33.06 -6.79
N LEU A 1012 10.95 32.65 -7.54
CA LEU A 1012 9.64 33.29 -7.68
C LEU A 1012 8.57 32.22 -7.41
N PRO A 1013 7.39 32.54 -6.88
CA PRO A 1013 6.37 31.54 -6.57
C PRO A 1013 5.87 30.89 -7.86
N LEU A 1014 5.95 29.56 -7.94
CA LEU A 1014 5.53 28.77 -9.10
C LEU A 1014 4.19 28.08 -8.84
N VAL A 1015 3.20 28.37 -9.68
CA VAL A 1015 1.86 27.76 -9.66
C VAL A 1015 1.79 26.66 -10.73
N GLY A 1016 1.63 25.41 -10.28
CA GLY A 1016 1.39 24.27 -11.14
C GLY A 1016 -0.10 23.98 -11.36
N ILE A 1017 -0.47 23.55 -12.56
CA ILE A 1017 -1.85 23.19 -12.93
C ILE A 1017 -1.81 21.87 -13.70
N ILE A 1018 -2.23 20.76 -13.08
CA ILE A 1018 -2.23 19.41 -13.69
C ILE A 1018 -3.67 18.93 -13.79
N THR A 1019 -4.28 18.98 -14.99
CA THR A 1019 -5.71 18.64 -15.14
C THR A 1019 -6.13 18.36 -16.59
N ARG A 1020 -7.29 17.73 -16.79
CA ARG A 1020 -7.93 17.65 -18.12
C ARG A 1020 -8.66 18.97 -18.40
N LEU A 1021 -8.45 19.54 -19.58
CA LEU A 1021 -9.03 20.84 -19.94
C LEU A 1021 -10.49 20.69 -20.39
N THR A 1022 -11.39 20.61 -19.41
CA THR A 1022 -12.85 20.46 -19.59
C THR A 1022 -13.63 21.47 -18.75
N HIS A 1023 -14.92 21.69 -19.06
CA HIS A 1023 -15.75 22.64 -18.31
C HIS A 1023 -15.79 22.35 -16.80
N GLN A 1024 -15.87 21.06 -16.42
CA GLN A 1024 -15.78 20.61 -15.02
C GLN A 1024 -14.60 21.22 -14.27
N LYS A 1025 -13.43 21.29 -14.92
CA LYS A 1025 -12.15 21.70 -14.30
C LYS A 1025 -11.94 23.22 -14.32
N GLY A 1026 -13.00 23.99 -14.61
CA GLY A 1026 -12.97 25.46 -14.48
C GLY A 1026 -12.04 26.13 -15.48
N ILE A 1027 -12.05 25.73 -16.77
CA ILE A 1027 -11.14 26.27 -17.80
C ILE A 1027 -11.10 27.81 -17.88
N HIS A 1028 -12.19 28.52 -17.57
CA HIS A 1028 -12.19 29.99 -17.52
C HIS A 1028 -11.46 30.53 -16.27
N LEU A 1029 -11.59 29.85 -15.13
CA LEU A 1029 -10.85 30.13 -13.89
C LEU A 1029 -9.36 29.80 -14.03
N ILE A 1030 -9.00 28.74 -14.75
CA ILE A 1030 -7.61 28.41 -15.12
C ILE A 1030 -7.01 29.54 -15.96
N LYS A 1031 -7.71 29.98 -17.02
CA LYS A 1031 -7.24 31.10 -17.87
C LYS A 1031 -7.04 32.37 -17.04
N HIS A 1032 -7.95 32.68 -16.12
CA HIS A 1032 -7.82 33.84 -15.21
C HIS A 1032 -6.62 33.72 -14.26
N ALA A 1033 -6.46 32.58 -13.59
CA ALA A 1033 -5.37 32.33 -12.64
C ALA A 1033 -3.96 32.39 -13.27
N ILE A 1034 -3.84 31.99 -14.54
CA ILE A 1034 -2.61 32.12 -15.33
C ILE A 1034 -2.19 33.59 -15.42
N TRP A 1035 -3.12 34.48 -15.81
CA TRP A 1035 -2.86 35.92 -15.85
C TRP A 1035 -2.57 36.48 -14.46
N ARG A 1036 -3.38 36.12 -13.46
CA ARG A 1036 -3.21 36.63 -12.09
C ARG A 1036 -1.88 36.26 -11.45
N THR A 1037 -1.37 35.07 -11.73
CA THR A 1037 -0.02 34.64 -11.28
C THR A 1037 1.07 35.54 -11.89
N LEU A 1038 0.96 35.88 -13.17
CA LEU A 1038 1.94 36.71 -13.88
C LEU A 1038 1.88 38.19 -13.45
N GLU A 1039 0.68 38.71 -13.15
CA GLU A 1039 0.47 40.02 -12.52
C GLU A 1039 1.12 40.10 -11.13
N ARG A 1040 0.99 39.03 -10.33
CA ARG A 1040 1.65 38.89 -9.01
C ARG A 1040 3.13 38.50 -9.10
N ASN A 1041 3.76 38.61 -10.28
CA ASN A 1041 5.17 38.33 -10.54
C ASN A 1041 5.62 36.87 -10.26
N GLY A 1042 4.68 35.92 -10.21
CA GLY A 1042 4.99 34.49 -10.14
C GLY A 1042 5.31 33.86 -11.50
N GLN A 1043 5.53 32.55 -11.46
CA GLN A 1043 5.64 31.67 -12.63
C GLN A 1043 4.46 30.70 -12.68
N VAL A 1044 4.09 30.24 -13.88
CA VAL A 1044 2.96 29.31 -14.06
C VAL A 1044 3.27 28.20 -15.06
N VAL A 1045 3.00 26.97 -14.64
CA VAL A 1045 3.17 25.75 -15.46
C VAL A 1045 1.85 25.00 -15.52
N LEU A 1046 1.36 24.74 -16.73
CA LEU A 1046 0.17 23.92 -16.96
C LEU A 1046 0.55 22.64 -17.72
N LEU A 1047 -0.01 21.52 -17.30
CA LEU A 1047 0.07 20.22 -17.97
C LEU A 1047 -1.34 19.65 -18.14
N GLY A 1048 -1.76 19.44 -19.39
CA GLY A 1048 -3.08 18.89 -19.68
C GLY A 1048 -3.63 19.20 -21.07
N SER A 1049 -4.37 18.26 -21.64
CA SER A 1049 -5.05 18.39 -22.93
C SER A 1049 -6.58 18.50 -22.79
N ALA A 1050 -7.24 19.03 -23.82
CA ALA A 1050 -8.69 19.08 -23.96
C ALA A 1050 -9.20 17.99 -24.93
N PRO A 1051 -10.26 17.23 -24.59
CA PRO A 1051 -10.93 16.35 -25.55
C PRO A 1051 -11.71 17.08 -26.65
N ASP A 1052 -12.12 18.33 -26.41
CA ASP A 1052 -12.76 19.19 -27.41
C ASP A 1052 -11.68 19.97 -28.19
N PRO A 1053 -11.54 19.78 -29.52
CA PRO A 1053 -10.52 20.48 -30.31
C PRO A 1053 -10.62 22.01 -30.25
N ARG A 1054 -11.80 22.57 -29.96
CA ARG A 1054 -11.98 24.02 -29.79
C ARG A 1054 -11.32 24.50 -28.51
N ILE A 1055 -11.52 23.78 -27.40
CA ILE A 1055 -10.89 24.07 -26.11
C ILE A 1055 -9.37 23.83 -26.21
N GLN A 1056 -8.93 22.81 -26.95
CA GLN A 1056 -7.50 22.58 -27.22
C GLN A 1056 -6.89 23.78 -27.97
N ASN A 1057 -7.51 24.22 -29.06
CA ASN A 1057 -7.03 25.36 -29.86
C ASN A 1057 -7.06 26.69 -29.07
N ASP A 1058 -8.07 26.90 -28.22
CA ASP A 1058 -8.15 28.01 -27.27
C ASP A 1058 -6.90 28.09 -26.37
N PHE A 1059 -6.47 26.95 -25.82
CA PHE A 1059 -5.28 26.88 -24.97
C PHE A 1059 -3.97 26.92 -25.78
N VAL A 1060 -3.94 26.42 -27.02
CA VAL A 1060 -2.80 26.61 -27.94
C VAL A 1060 -2.61 28.09 -28.27
N ASN A 1061 -3.68 28.82 -28.55
CA ASN A 1061 -3.63 30.26 -28.81
C ASN A 1061 -3.13 31.04 -27.58
N LEU A 1062 -3.61 30.69 -26.38
CA LEU A 1062 -3.09 31.25 -25.13
C LEU A 1062 -1.62 30.89 -24.90
N ALA A 1063 -1.19 29.66 -25.18
CA ALA A 1063 0.20 29.24 -25.06
C ALA A 1063 1.12 30.04 -25.99
N ASN A 1064 0.68 30.31 -27.22
CA ASN A 1064 1.41 31.14 -28.18
C ASN A 1064 1.54 32.60 -27.70
N GLN A 1065 0.44 33.19 -27.20
CA GLN A 1065 0.43 34.55 -26.63
C GLN A 1065 1.33 34.68 -25.39
N LEU A 1066 1.34 33.66 -24.53
CA LEU A 1066 2.22 33.61 -23.37
C LEU A 1066 3.68 33.39 -23.78
N HIS A 1067 3.95 32.63 -24.84
CA HIS A 1067 5.31 32.44 -25.34
C HIS A 1067 5.90 33.71 -25.98
N SER A 1068 5.09 34.56 -26.62
CA SER A 1068 5.58 35.85 -27.15
C SER A 1068 5.93 36.87 -26.07
N THR A 1069 5.28 36.82 -24.91
CA THR A 1069 5.30 37.95 -23.93
C THR A 1069 5.79 37.56 -22.53
N TYR A 1070 5.76 36.27 -22.19
CA TYR A 1070 6.08 35.72 -20.86
C TYR A 1070 6.82 34.36 -20.95
N ASN A 1071 7.62 34.12 -22.00
CA ASN A 1071 8.34 32.84 -22.17
C ASN A 1071 9.24 32.47 -20.98
N ASP A 1072 9.72 33.46 -20.22
CA ASP A 1072 10.56 33.29 -19.04
C ASP A 1072 9.77 32.90 -17.77
N ARG A 1073 8.42 32.99 -17.80
CA ARG A 1073 7.55 32.77 -16.64
C ARG A 1073 6.32 31.88 -16.87
N ALA A 1074 5.93 31.59 -18.11
CA ALA A 1074 4.72 30.82 -18.42
C ALA A 1074 4.98 29.67 -19.41
N ARG A 1075 4.56 28.44 -19.06
CA ARG A 1075 4.61 27.27 -19.97
C ARG A 1075 3.33 26.43 -19.91
N LEU A 1076 2.70 26.23 -21.06
CA LEU A 1076 1.50 25.39 -21.23
C LEU A 1076 1.88 24.13 -22.05
N CYS A 1077 1.87 22.97 -21.39
CA CYS A 1077 2.21 21.66 -21.97
C CYS A 1077 0.90 20.90 -22.26
N LEU A 1078 0.39 21.03 -23.49
CA LEU A 1078 -1.00 20.65 -23.83
C LEU A 1078 -1.17 19.17 -24.22
N THR A 1079 -0.46 18.29 -23.52
CA THR A 1079 -0.35 16.84 -23.74
C THR A 1079 -0.40 16.09 -22.41
N TYR A 1080 -0.21 14.76 -22.43
CA TYR A 1080 0.06 13.94 -21.24
C TYR A 1080 1.56 13.59 -21.19
N ASP A 1081 2.21 13.89 -20.07
CA ASP A 1081 3.62 13.60 -19.77
C ASP A 1081 3.71 13.21 -18.30
N GLU A 1082 3.75 11.90 -18.03
CA GLU A 1082 3.75 11.32 -16.68
C GLU A 1082 4.98 11.78 -15.87
N PRO A 1083 6.23 11.65 -16.36
CA PRO A 1083 7.42 12.22 -15.70
C PRO A 1083 7.36 13.74 -15.44
N LEU A 1084 6.72 14.53 -16.30
CA LEU A 1084 6.54 15.97 -16.05
C LEU A 1084 5.52 16.25 -14.95
N SER A 1085 4.48 15.43 -14.81
CA SER A 1085 3.48 15.61 -13.75
C SER A 1085 4.11 15.46 -12.34
N HIS A 1086 4.96 14.45 -12.15
CA HIS A 1086 5.77 14.27 -10.94
C HIS A 1086 6.67 15.49 -10.66
N LEU A 1087 7.42 15.95 -11.67
CA LEU A 1087 8.30 17.10 -11.53
C LEU A 1087 7.55 18.42 -11.24
N ILE A 1088 6.31 18.59 -11.74
CA ILE A 1088 5.45 19.72 -11.37
C ILE A 1088 4.95 19.60 -9.92
N TYR A 1089 4.51 18.41 -9.47
CA TYR A 1089 4.10 18.23 -8.07
C TYR A 1089 5.27 18.49 -7.10
N ALA A 1090 6.50 18.17 -7.48
CA ALA A 1090 7.69 18.45 -6.68
C ALA A 1090 8.14 19.92 -6.75
N GLY A 1091 8.26 20.49 -7.96
CA GLY A 1091 8.87 21.80 -8.20
C GLY A 1091 7.93 23.01 -8.12
N ALA A 1092 6.61 22.81 -8.04
CA ALA A 1092 5.68 23.92 -7.76
C ALA A 1092 5.68 24.31 -6.28
N ASP A 1093 5.44 25.58 -5.99
CA ASP A 1093 5.11 26.04 -4.64
C ASP A 1093 3.61 25.81 -4.36
N PHE A 1094 2.77 26.03 -5.37
CA PHE A 1094 1.31 25.91 -5.29
C PHE A 1094 0.74 25.00 -6.40
N ILE A 1095 -0.33 24.25 -6.10
CA ILE A 1095 -1.09 23.49 -7.11
C ILE A 1095 -2.54 23.99 -7.14
N LEU A 1096 -2.95 24.55 -8.28
CA LEU A 1096 -4.29 25.14 -8.45
C LEU A 1096 -5.30 24.09 -8.95
N VAL A 1097 -6.43 23.93 -8.23
CA VAL A 1097 -7.55 23.06 -8.62
C VAL A 1097 -8.88 23.84 -8.57
N PRO A 1098 -9.20 24.64 -9.62
CA PRO A 1098 -10.34 25.55 -9.61
C PRO A 1098 -11.61 24.87 -10.19
N SER A 1099 -11.88 23.62 -9.79
CA SER A 1099 -12.96 22.81 -10.37
C SER A 1099 -14.35 23.34 -10.02
N ILE A 1100 -15.24 23.38 -11.01
CA ILE A 1100 -16.65 23.77 -10.85
C ILE A 1100 -17.41 22.73 -10.01
N PHE A 1101 -17.03 21.46 -10.11
CA PHE A 1101 -17.40 20.39 -9.19
C PHE A 1101 -16.30 19.32 -9.21
N GLU A 1102 -16.02 18.70 -8.07
CA GLU A 1102 -14.95 17.71 -7.95
C GLU A 1102 -15.38 16.55 -7.02
N PRO A 1103 -15.73 15.37 -7.56
CA PRO A 1103 -16.21 14.25 -6.74
C PRO A 1103 -15.25 13.86 -5.62
N CYS A 1104 -13.93 13.92 -5.88
CA CYS A 1104 -12.88 13.80 -4.87
C CYS A 1104 -11.69 14.70 -5.20
N GLY A 1105 -11.10 14.49 -6.38
CA GLY A 1105 -9.77 14.98 -6.72
C GLY A 1105 -8.68 14.10 -6.10
N LEU A 1106 -7.64 13.80 -6.88
CA LEU A 1106 -6.38 13.20 -6.39
C LEU A 1106 -5.23 14.23 -6.42
N THR A 1107 -5.32 15.22 -7.32
CA THR A 1107 -4.31 16.25 -7.57
C THR A 1107 -3.90 17.01 -6.31
N GLN A 1108 -4.84 17.34 -5.42
CA GLN A 1108 -4.55 18.02 -4.16
C GLN A 1108 -3.89 17.10 -3.12
N LEU A 1109 -4.25 15.81 -3.10
CA LEU A 1109 -3.62 14.81 -2.22
C LEU A 1109 -2.16 14.57 -2.63
N THR A 1110 -1.92 14.41 -3.94
CA THR A 1110 -0.57 14.31 -4.51
C THR A 1110 0.23 15.58 -4.26
N ALA A 1111 -0.37 16.78 -4.42
CA ALA A 1111 0.30 18.04 -4.13
C ALA A 1111 0.81 18.10 -2.68
N MET A 1112 -0.06 17.83 -1.71
CA MET A 1112 0.30 17.81 -0.28
C MET A 1112 1.39 16.79 0.03
N ARG A 1113 1.33 15.58 -0.57
CA ARG A 1113 2.36 14.55 -0.39
C ARG A 1113 3.74 14.96 -0.91
N TYR A 1114 3.81 15.89 -1.87
CA TYR A 1114 5.05 16.46 -2.40
C TYR A 1114 5.39 17.84 -1.79
N GLY A 1115 4.69 18.28 -0.74
CA GLY A 1115 4.90 19.56 -0.08
C GLY A 1115 4.47 20.78 -0.90
N SER A 1116 3.66 20.60 -1.95
CA SER A 1116 3.07 21.68 -2.74
C SER A 1116 1.71 22.07 -2.17
N ILE A 1117 1.48 23.37 -1.95
CA ILE A 1117 0.29 23.83 -1.23
C ILE A 1117 -0.92 23.91 -2.19
N PRO A 1118 -2.03 23.20 -1.92
CA PRO A 1118 -3.20 23.23 -2.78
C PRO A 1118 -3.95 24.57 -2.67
N VAL A 1119 -4.36 25.11 -3.83
CA VAL A 1119 -5.21 26.30 -3.97
C VAL A 1119 -6.48 25.89 -4.70
N VAL A 1120 -7.60 25.74 -3.99
CA VAL A 1120 -8.78 24.99 -4.47
C VAL A 1120 -10.09 25.75 -4.35
N ARG A 1121 -11.07 25.38 -5.16
CA ARG A 1121 -12.46 25.77 -4.93
C ARG A 1121 -13.12 24.83 -3.90
N LYS A 1122 -13.91 25.36 -2.96
CA LYS A 1122 -14.72 24.55 -2.03
C LYS A 1122 -15.86 23.86 -2.77
N THR A 1123 -15.68 22.58 -3.11
CA THR A 1123 -16.71 21.69 -3.67
C THR A 1123 -16.27 20.23 -3.55
N GLY A 1124 -17.23 19.33 -3.32
CA GLY A 1124 -17.01 17.90 -3.14
C GLY A 1124 -15.80 17.58 -2.27
N GLY A 1125 -14.97 16.63 -2.72
CA GLY A 1125 -13.82 16.18 -1.93
C GLY A 1125 -12.67 17.19 -1.82
N LEU A 1126 -12.65 18.28 -2.61
CA LEU A 1126 -11.69 19.37 -2.39
C LEU A 1126 -11.98 20.08 -1.05
N TYR A 1127 -13.26 20.19 -0.67
CA TYR A 1127 -13.63 20.70 0.64
C TYR A 1127 -13.31 19.69 1.75
N ASP A 1128 -13.57 18.39 1.54
CA ASP A 1128 -13.27 17.35 2.56
C ASP A 1128 -11.76 17.13 2.80
N THR A 1129 -10.89 17.53 1.86
CA THR A 1129 -9.43 17.26 1.93
C THR A 1129 -8.57 18.50 2.12
N VAL A 1130 -9.04 19.69 1.71
CA VAL A 1130 -8.32 20.96 1.93
C VAL A 1130 -9.00 21.77 3.01
N PHE A 1131 -8.24 22.11 4.05
CA PHE A 1131 -8.61 22.96 5.17
C PHE A 1131 -7.88 24.30 5.02
N ASP A 1132 -8.66 25.37 4.91
CA ASP A 1132 -8.15 26.73 4.76
C ASP A 1132 -7.35 27.21 5.99
N VAL A 1133 -6.13 27.69 5.74
CA VAL A 1133 -5.20 28.20 6.76
C VAL A 1133 -5.73 29.34 7.62
N ASP A 1134 -6.67 30.15 7.10
CA ASP A 1134 -7.28 31.25 7.85
C ASP A 1134 -8.57 30.82 8.56
N HIS A 1135 -9.37 29.94 7.94
CA HIS A 1135 -10.80 29.78 8.28
C HIS A 1135 -11.20 28.39 8.83
N ASP A 1136 -10.44 27.32 8.58
CA ASP A 1136 -10.89 25.93 8.85
C ASP A 1136 -10.18 25.26 10.05
N LYS A 1137 -9.52 26.01 10.93
CA LYS A 1137 -8.74 25.46 12.07
C LYS A 1137 -9.53 24.47 12.93
N GLU A 1138 -10.75 24.82 13.32
CA GLU A 1138 -11.63 23.91 14.09
C GLU A 1138 -12.02 22.65 13.30
N ARG A 1139 -12.25 22.79 11.98
CA ARG A 1139 -12.61 21.69 11.09
C ARG A 1139 -11.46 20.71 10.86
N ALA A 1140 -10.23 21.22 10.77
CA ALA A 1140 -9.02 20.41 10.72
C ALA A 1140 -8.81 19.68 12.06
N GLN A 1141 -8.92 20.39 13.18
CA GLN A 1141 -8.73 19.83 14.52
C GLN A 1141 -9.73 18.70 14.84
N GLN A 1142 -10.99 18.83 14.41
CA GLN A 1142 -12.01 17.77 14.49
C GLN A 1142 -11.63 16.49 13.73
N CYS A 1143 -10.81 16.60 12.68
CA CYS A 1143 -10.27 15.48 11.91
C CYS A 1143 -8.92 14.97 12.46
N GLY A 1144 -8.38 15.56 13.53
CA GLY A 1144 -7.03 15.27 14.02
C GLY A 1144 -5.91 15.81 13.12
N LEU A 1145 -6.20 16.87 12.34
CA LEU A 1145 -5.30 17.48 11.36
C LEU A 1145 -5.09 18.98 11.66
N GLU A 1146 -4.09 19.56 11.01
CA GLU A 1146 -3.87 21.01 10.93
C GLU A 1146 -4.25 21.54 9.53
N PRO A 1147 -4.50 22.86 9.36
CA PRO A 1147 -4.78 23.44 8.05
C PRO A 1147 -3.67 23.17 7.02
N ASN A 1148 -4.06 23.04 5.75
CA ASN A 1148 -3.17 22.49 4.72
C ASN A 1148 -3.24 23.20 3.35
N GLY A 1149 -4.08 24.22 3.16
CA GLY A 1149 -4.12 24.94 1.89
C GLY A 1149 -4.92 26.24 1.88
N PHE A 1150 -5.15 26.75 0.68
CA PHE A 1150 -5.95 27.95 0.43
C PHE A 1150 -7.20 27.58 -0.35
N SER A 1151 -8.35 28.10 0.08
CA SER A 1151 -9.64 27.79 -0.52
C SER A 1151 -10.40 29.05 -0.97
N PHE A 1152 -11.32 28.90 -1.91
CA PHE A 1152 -12.28 29.93 -2.28
C PHE A 1152 -13.69 29.42 -2.51
N ASP A 1153 -14.64 30.32 -2.25
CA ASP A 1153 -16.05 30.24 -2.61
C ASP A 1153 -16.31 30.98 -3.93
N GLY A 1154 -17.50 30.80 -4.51
CA GLY A 1154 -17.83 31.34 -5.84
C GLY A 1154 -17.23 30.51 -6.99
N ALA A 1155 -17.63 30.80 -8.22
CA ALA A 1155 -17.18 30.10 -9.43
C ALA A 1155 -16.78 31.12 -10.50
N ASP A 1156 -15.99 32.10 -10.06
CA ASP A 1156 -15.70 33.34 -10.77
C ASP A 1156 -14.26 33.81 -10.50
N ALA A 1157 -13.85 34.86 -11.20
CA ALA A 1157 -12.52 35.45 -11.09
C ALA A 1157 -12.21 36.00 -9.69
N ALA A 1158 -13.20 36.54 -8.96
CA ALA A 1158 -12.97 37.16 -7.66
C ALA A 1158 -12.69 36.11 -6.57
N GLY A 1159 -13.34 34.94 -6.64
CA GLY A 1159 -12.99 33.80 -5.78
C GLY A 1159 -11.56 33.30 -6.02
N VAL A 1160 -11.17 33.12 -7.28
CA VAL A 1160 -9.78 32.75 -7.66
C VAL A 1160 -8.79 33.77 -7.14
N ASP A 1161 -9.05 35.06 -7.39
CA ASP A 1161 -8.21 36.15 -6.91
C ASP A 1161 -8.10 36.16 -5.39
N TYR A 1162 -9.18 35.90 -4.65
CA TYR A 1162 -9.16 35.86 -3.18
C TYR A 1162 -8.18 34.81 -2.64
N ALA A 1163 -8.29 33.54 -3.08
CA ALA A 1163 -7.38 32.49 -2.61
C ALA A 1163 -5.95 32.67 -3.13
N LEU A 1164 -5.78 32.95 -4.43
CA LEU A 1164 -4.47 33.03 -5.06
C LEU A 1164 -3.68 34.26 -4.57
N ASN A 1165 -4.35 35.38 -4.27
CA ASN A 1165 -3.65 36.54 -3.70
C ASN A 1165 -3.16 36.28 -2.27
N ARG A 1166 -3.92 35.54 -1.43
CA ARG A 1166 -3.48 35.12 -0.10
C ARG A 1166 -2.29 34.16 -0.19
N ALA A 1167 -2.41 33.12 -1.01
CA ALA A 1167 -1.37 32.13 -1.26
C ALA A 1167 -0.03 32.77 -1.66
N LEU A 1168 -0.05 33.61 -2.72
CA LEU A 1168 1.16 34.26 -3.22
C LEU A 1168 1.73 35.29 -2.22
N SER A 1169 0.89 35.97 -1.43
CA SER A 1169 1.41 36.84 -0.35
C SER A 1169 2.04 36.04 0.78
N ALA A 1170 1.45 34.94 1.23
CA ALA A 1170 2.07 34.11 2.28
C ALA A 1170 3.45 33.55 1.86
N TRP A 1171 3.67 33.35 0.55
CA TRP A 1171 4.97 32.99 -0.01
C TRP A 1171 6.01 34.13 0.07
N TYR A 1172 5.64 35.35 -0.36
CA TYR A 1172 6.53 36.52 -0.36
C TYR A 1172 6.76 37.09 1.05
N ASP A 1173 5.67 37.23 1.82
CA ASP A 1173 5.59 38.01 3.05
C ASP A 1173 5.82 37.12 4.31
N GLY A 1174 5.81 35.79 4.16
CA GLY A 1174 5.80 34.80 5.25
C GLY A 1174 6.55 33.50 4.96
N ARG A 1175 7.68 33.56 4.24
CA ARG A 1175 8.40 32.40 3.68
C ARG A 1175 8.70 31.27 4.69
N ASP A 1176 9.07 31.57 5.93
CA ASP A 1176 9.37 30.56 6.96
C ASP A 1176 8.11 29.81 7.42
N TRP A 1177 6.98 30.51 7.55
CA TRP A 1177 5.68 29.89 7.80
C TRP A 1177 5.23 29.06 6.60
N PHE A 1178 5.43 29.55 5.38
CA PHE A 1178 5.12 28.79 4.16
C PHE A 1178 5.95 27.50 4.05
N ASN A 1179 7.25 27.56 4.35
CA ASN A 1179 8.12 26.38 4.39
C ASN A 1179 7.70 25.40 5.50
N SER A 1180 7.23 25.91 6.65
CA SER A 1180 6.66 25.09 7.73
C SER A 1180 5.35 24.41 7.31
N LEU A 1181 4.49 25.10 6.56
CA LEU A 1181 3.29 24.52 5.95
C LEU A 1181 3.66 23.42 4.93
N CYS A 1182 4.70 23.62 4.11
CA CYS A 1182 5.19 22.60 3.18
C CYS A 1182 5.65 21.32 3.90
N LYS A 1183 6.28 21.45 5.08
CA LYS A 1183 6.59 20.31 5.96
C LYS A 1183 5.31 19.65 6.48
N GLN A 1184 4.41 20.44 7.06
CA GLN A 1184 3.15 20.00 7.69
C GLN A 1184 2.27 19.19 6.74
N VAL A 1185 2.10 19.61 5.48
CA VAL A 1185 1.22 18.89 4.52
C VAL A 1185 1.78 17.54 4.06
N MET A 1186 3.11 17.33 4.13
CA MET A 1186 3.73 16.04 3.83
C MET A 1186 3.55 15.01 4.96
N GLU A 1187 3.25 15.46 6.18
CA GLU A 1187 3.12 14.64 7.38
C GLU A 1187 1.67 14.18 7.63
N GLN A 1188 0.72 14.69 6.85
CA GLN A 1188 -0.68 14.25 6.84
C GLN A 1188 -0.83 12.96 6.02
N ASP A 1189 -1.48 11.95 6.59
CA ASP A 1189 -1.71 10.68 5.89
C ASP A 1189 -2.93 10.77 4.95
N TRP A 1190 -2.64 11.02 3.68
CA TRP A 1190 -3.60 10.99 2.58
C TRP A 1190 -3.61 9.64 1.83
N SER A 1191 -3.02 8.59 2.40
CA SER A 1191 -2.99 7.26 1.78
C SER A 1191 -4.29 6.47 1.96
N TRP A 1192 -4.35 5.28 1.36
CA TRP A 1192 -5.48 4.36 1.54
C TRP A 1192 -5.61 3.73 2.93
N ASN A 1193 -4.66 3.95 3.86
CA ASN A 1193 -4.70 3.45 5.24
C ASN A 1193 -6.06 3.70 5.94
N ARG A 1194 -6.60 4.92 5.82
CA ARG A 1194 -7.87 5.30 6.44
C ARG A 1194 -9.10 4.92 5.58
N PRO A 1195 -9.17 5.24 4.27
CA PRO A 1195 -10.31 4.89 3.43
C PRO A 1195 -10.56 3.40 3.23
N ALA A 1196 -9.52 2.56 3.18
CA ALA A 1196 -9.70 1.12 2.98
C ALA A 1196 -10.50 0.48 4.14
N LEU A 1197 -10.32 0.96 5.37
CA LEU A 1197 -11.13 0.57 6.52
C LEU A 1197 -12.61 0.94 6.32
N ASP A 1198 -12.91 2.16 5.88
CA ASP A 1198 -14.30 2.58 5.61
C ASP A 1198 -14.95 1.78 4.47
N TYR A 1199 -14.16 1.34 3.48
CA TYR A 1199 -14.61 0.40 2.44
C TYR A 1199 -14.86 -1.01 2.98
N LEU A 1200 -14.02 -1.54 3.89
CA LEU A 1200 -14.30 -2.81 4.56
C LEU A 1200 -15.61 -2.74 5.35
N GLU A 1201 -15.82 -1.69 6.15
CA GLU A 1201 -17.09 -1.50 6.89
C GLU A 1201 -18.30 -1.45 5.93
N LEU A 1202 -18.16 -0.83 4.76
CA LEU A 1202 -19.20 -0.85 3.71
C LEU A 1202 -19.46 -2.25 3.15
N TYR A 1203 -18.43 -3.08 3.00
CA TYR A 1203 -18.56 -4.49 2.58
C TYR A 1203 -19.22 -5.35 3.66
N HIS A 1204 -18.85 -5.20 4.94
CA HIS A 1204 -19.51 -5.90 6.05
C HIS A 1204 -20.98 -5.49 6.18
N ALA A 1205 -21.28 -4.19 6.09
CA ALA A 1205 -22.64 -3.67 6.09
C ALA A 1205 -23.48 -4.07 4.86
N ALA A 1206 -22.86 -4.48 3.75
CA ALA A 1206 -23.54 -5.08 2.60
C ALA A 1206 -23.82 -6.59 2.79
N ARG A 1207 -22.98 -7.30 3.55
CA ARG A 1207 -23.11 -8.75 3.85
C ARG A 1207 -24.09 -9.03 4.99
N LYS A 1208 -24.30 -8.07 5.89
CA LYS A 1208 -25.31 -8.14 6.96
C LYS A 1208 -26.70 -8.43 6.35
N LEU A 1209 -27.38 -9.44 6.90
CA LEU A 1209 -28.78 -9.72 6.58
C LEU A 1209 -29.66 -8.79 7.43
N GLU A 1210 -30.68 -8.20 6.81
CA GLU A 1210 -31.80 -7.50 7.49
C GLU A 1210 -32.84 -8.50 8.02
#